data_AF-A0A1G9MF28-F1
#
_entry.id   AF-A0A1G9MF28-F1
#
_cell.length_a   1.000
_cell.length_b   1.000
_cell.length_c   1.000
_cell.angle_alpha   90.00
_cell.angle_beta   90.00
_cell.angle_gamma   90.00
#
_symmetry.space_group_name_H-M   'P 1'
#
loop_
_entity.id
_entity.type
_entity.pdbx_description
1 polymer ?
#
loop_
_entity_poly.entity_id
_entity_poly.type
_entity_poly.pdbx_seq_one_letter_code
_entity_poly.pdbx_strand_id
1 'polypeptide(L)'
;QETEGAGTEQDPQLQETEADGTEQDPEPQETEADSTNQDPETQPQESETDSTNQDPETQLQETEAEGAELTPEQEQAQTGEALAEDESAAVGGKQEGQETVQEKELKTDQKTDQKETALLAEDQEEEAVSEEAASAIASGLTPSEESKKQQESAGKAVTVEAVVSIRKAKITLSRTSYTYTGKAIQPGVTVVRGKTTLKKNRDYKVTFSANVSVGTATAKITGIKKYRGTIIKTFKINRAAQKLTLKASTSRVSAGRTMTVKAGGARETKKYSFKSSNKAVAKISSTGKITGVKVGTAKIRVSTPATKNYKAGSKTITVKVVPTATKSLKASNQVGGIKLTWAKVAGANGYYLYRDGKRITTISKGSTVTWLDKKAGTKNRKYTYKIIAKASTGASTLSKSVGIRRVIKIKASSSATARYCLEQRYVSRTLTNSKKNNLAVIDPTGINTSLIAKAKDRGVVVYGYINAGALEKTRKYYSQFEHLRICEYDGWPGEYWVDVTSSSWKTHLIDEAKKQKAAGVTGVYFDNVEIYYMVKHGFHGKHLYRDPPSQESVYKALSEVIKKIENEVGILVMPNCGDTFVRRFEKDNPGVILEVNVEGVLYEDFDRKSSDEVRYLTSYLDWCAGRGMVTRGIEYTKSSSGAEESREYYKKHGWTSVYISRHKDLEGD
;
A
#
# COMPACT_ATOMS: atom_id res chain seq x y z
N GLN A 1 14.16 -55.87 -34.89
CA GLN A 1 15.52 -56.42 -34.83
C GLN A 1 16.11 -56.01 -33.51
N GLU A 2 16.38 -56.84 -32.51
CA GLU A 2 16.29 -58.30 -32.28
C GLU A 2 16.65 -58.41 -30.78
N THR A 3 15.73 -58.72 -29.85
CA THR A 3 15.45 -60.05 -29.27
C THR A 3 16.59 -61.06 -29.27
N GLU A 4 17.08 -61.39 -28.07
CA GLU A 4 17.45 -62.73 -27.53
C GLU A 4 18.02 -62.49 -26.11
N GLY A 5 17.83 -63.31 -25.06
CA GLY A 5 17.28 -64.65 -24.96
C GLY A 5 17.01 -65.02 -23.48
N ALA A 6 16.40 -66.19 -23.30
CA ALA A 6 15.74 -66.71 -22.10
C ALA A 6 16.56 -67.78 -21.35
N GLY A 7 16.05 -68.20 -20.18
CA GLY A 7 16.26 -69.53 -19.55
C GLY A 7 16.41 -69.47 -18.02
N THR A 8 15.40 -69.81 -17.18
CA THR A 8 14.98 -71.16 -16.65
C THR A 8 16.03 -71.77 -15.69
N GLU A 9 15.76 -72.41 -14.53
CA GLU A 9 14.56 -72.95 -13.85
C GLU A 9 14.95 -73.48 -12.43
N GLN A 10 13.93 -73.62 -11.54
CA GLN A 10 13.68 -74.65 -10.49
C GLN A 10 14.55 -74.81 -9.19
N ASP A 11 13.93 -74.43 -8.05
CA ASP A 11 13.49 -75.15 -6.79
C ASP A 11 14.09 -76.54 -6.38
N PRO A 12 13.87 -77.16 -5.17
CA PRO A 12 13.13 -76.74 -3.94
C PRO A 12 13.70 -77.20 -2.54
N GLN A 13 12.87 -77.02 -1.48
CA GLN A 13 12.77 -77.79 -0.20
C GLN A 13 13.73 -77.43 0.96
N LEU A 14 13.42 -77.41 2.27
CA LEU A 14 12.39 -77.88 3.24
C LEU A 14 12.51 -76.94 4.49
N GLN A 15 11.60 -76.77 5.46
CA GLN A 15 11.00 -77.78 6.33
C GLN A 15 9.94 -77.14 7.26
N GLU A 16 8.84 -77.88 7.47
CA GLU A 16 7.77 -77.66 8.44
C GLU A 16 8.20 -78.05 9.87
N THR A 17 7.56 -77.48 10.89
CA THR A 17 7.08 -78.22 12.07
C THR A 17 5.85 -77.52 12.63
N GLU A 18 4.70 -78.20 12.55
CA GLU A 18 3.53 -78.00 13.43
C GLU A 18 3.76 -78.69 14.78
N ALA A 19 3.15 -78.18 15.84
CA ALA A 19 2.63 -79.01 16.93
C ALA A 19 1.48 -78.28 17.67
N ASP A 20 0.37 -79.00 17.70
CA ASP A 20 -0.92 -78.80 18.32
C ASP A 20 -0.86 -78.80 19.87
N GLY A 21 -1.91 -78.31 20.53
CA GLY A 21 -2.04 -78.35 21.99
C GLY A 21 -3.16 -77.48 22.56
N THR A 22 -4.36 -78.03 22.57
CA THR A 22 -5.61 -77.54 23.20
C THR A 22 -5.56 -77.40 24.73
N GLU A 23 -6.54 -76.63 25.23
CA GLU A 23 -7.32 -76.79 26.48
C GLU A 23 -7.12 -75.82 27.68
N GLN A 24 -8.29 -75.27 28.05
CA GLN A 24 -8.84 -75.04 29.38
C GLN A 24 -8.52 -73.74 30.16
N ASP A 25 -9.58 -72.95 30.29
CA ASP A 25 -9.91 -72.03 31.39
C ASP A 25 -9.82 -72.76 32.75
N PRO A 26 -9.40 -72.09 33.84
CA PRO A 26 -10.42 -71.63 34.79
C PRO A 26 -10.09 -70.34 35.57
N GLU A 27 -11.10 -69.50 35.80
CA GLU A 27 -11.27 -68.75 37.08
C GLU A 27 -11.51 -69.75 38.23
N PRO A 28 -11.12 -69.50 39.52
CA PRO A 28 -11.69 -68.36 40.27
C PRO A 28 -10.93 -67.84 41.55
N GLN A 29 -11.56 -66.84 42.19
CA GLN A 29 -11.58 -66.44 43.62
C GLN A 29 -10.47 -65.58 44.29
N GLU A 30 -10.93 -64.39 44.70
CA GLU A 30 -10.94 -63.77 46.05
C GLU A 30 -9.80 -64.02 47.06
N THR A 31 -9.24 -62.93 47.59
CA THR A 31 -9.02 -62.77 49.04
C THR A 31 -9.16 -61.30 49.48
N GLU A 32 -9.89 -61.14 50.58
CA GLU A 32 -10.20 -59.93 51.34
C GLU A 32 -8.98 -59.21 51.94
N ALA A 33 -9.15 -57.92 52.27
CA ALA A 33 -8.73 -57.38 53.57
C ALA A 33 -9.50 -56.09 53.90
N ASP A 34 -10.12 -56.14 55.06
CA ASP A 34 -11.06 -55.24 55.71
C ASP A 34 -10.41 -54.00 56.36
N SER A 35 -11.29 -53.05 56.70
CA SER A 35 -11.34 -52.25 57.92
C SER A 35 -11.24 -50.73 57.80
N THR A 36 -12.41 -50.10 58.01
CA THR A 36 -12.72 -48.99 58.94
C THR A 36 -11.85 -47.71 58.88
N ASN A 37 -12.35 -46.48 58.93
CA ASN A 37 -13.35 -45.98 59.87
C ASN A 37 -13.77 -44.53 59.51
N GLN A 38 -15.07 -44.24 59.65
CA GLN A 38 -15.74 -43.03 60.18
C GLN A 38 -15.25 -41.59 59.89
N ASP A 39 -16.18 -40.82 59.29
CA ASP A 39 -16.52 -39.38 59.46
C ASP A 39 -16.54 -38.92 60.96
N PRO A 40 -16.67 -37.62 61.35
CA PRO A 40 -17.28 -36.50 60.60
C PRO A 40 -16.67 -35.08 60.77
N GLU A 41 -17.23 -34.15 59.98
CA GLU A 41 -17.51 -32.72 60.24
C GLU A 41 -16.78 -31.95 61.35
N THR A 42 -16.19 -30.78 61.03
CA THR A 42 -16.68 -29.44 61.46
C THR A 42 -15.75 -28.30 61.00
N GLN A 43 -16.34 -27.38 60.23
CA GLN A 43 -16.38 -25.90 60.31
C GLN A 43 -15.14 -25.05 60.77
N PRO A 44 -15.11 -23.76 60.37
CA PRO A 44 -13.92 -23.00 59.99
C PRO A 44 -13.45 -22.02 61.07
N GLN A 45 -12.23 -21.45 60.93
CA GLN A 45 -11.99 -20.07 61.36
C GLN A 45 -10.69 -19.46 60.82
N GLU A 46 -10.80 -18.14 60.65
CA GLU A 46 -9.84 -17.13 60.24
C GLU A 46 -8.62 -17.04 61.15
N SER A 47 -7.50 -16.52 60.63
CA SER A 47 -6.77 -15.42 61.29
C SER A 47 -5.63 -14.89 60.42
N GLU A 48 -5.57 -13.56 60.39
CA GLU A 48 -4.58 -12.65 59.84
C GLU A 48 -3.16 -12.82 60.43
N THR A 49 -2.16 -12.27 59.74
CA THR A 49 -1.07 -11.38 60.22
C THR A 49 -0.04 -11.24 59.08
N ASP A 50 0.05 -10.10 58.40
CA ASP A 50 0.78 -8.86 58.76
C ASP A 50 2.30 -8.94 58.49
N SER A 51 2.77 -8.16 57.52
CA SER A 51 3.93 -7.25 57.66
C SER A 51 4.26 -6.56 56.33
N THR A 52 3.80 -5.30 56.25
CA THR A 52 4.60 -4.11 55.92
C THR A 52 5.86 -4.25 55.04
N ASN A 53 5.86 -3.57 53.88
CA ASN A 53 6.87 -2.51 53.68
C ASN A 53 6.42 -1.42 52.70
N GLN A 54 6.77 -0.19 53.06
CA GLN A 54 6.40 1.10 52.49
C GLN A 54 7.17 1.43 51.19
N ASP A 55 6.44 1.96 50.20
CA ASP A 55 6.61 3.21 49.40
C ASP A 55 8.01 3.81 49.08
N PRO A 56 8.18 4.69 48.04
CA PRO A 56 7.12 5.47 47.38
C PRO A 56 7.13 5.62 45.85
N GLU A 57 5.94 6.04 45.43
CA GLU A 57 5.49 6.65 44.19
C GLU A 57 6.40 7.73 43.55
N THR A 58 6.25 7.88 42.24
CA THR A 58 6.16 9.21 41.60
C THR A 58 4.95 9.23 40.67
N GLN A 59 3.96 10.04 41.04
CA GLN A 59 2.77 10.36 40.26
C GLN A 59 3.08 11.36 39.15
N LEU A 60 2.41 11.23 38.01
CA LEU A 60 2.01 12.37 37.19
C LEU A 60 0.54 12.22 36.77
N GLN A 61 -0.18 13.29 37.09
CA GLN A 61 -1.61 13.51 36.99
C GLN A 61 -2.09 13.53 35.53
N GLU A 62 -3.23 12.89 35.26
CA GLU A 62 -4.11 13.28 34.16
C GLU A 62 -5.39 13.88 34.76
N THR A 63 -5.64 15.13 34.39
CA THR A 63 -6.80 15.92 34.76
C THR A 63 -8.01 15.54 33.89
N GLU A 64 -9.13 15.30 34.54
CA GLU A 64 -10.46 15.24 33.95
C GLU A 64 -10.90 16.60 33.39
N ALA A 65 -11.65 16.57 32.29
CA ALA A 65 -12.63 17.59 31.94
C ALA A 65 -13.78 16.93 31.15
N GLU A 66 -14.99 17.15 31.66
CA GLU A 66 -16.29 16.71 31.16
C GLU A 66 -16.61 17.17 29.73
N GLY A 67 -17.54 16.48 29.07
CA GLY A 67 -18.26 17.07 27.93
C GLY A 67 -19.05 16.10 27.03
N ALA A 68 -20.26 15.76 27.47
CA ALA A 68 -21.49 15.53 26.69
C ALA A 68 -21.66 14.28 25.79
N GLU A 69 -22.68 13.48 26.18
CA GLU A 69 -23.44 12.54 25.36
C GLU A 69 -24.11 13.20 24.15
N LEU A 70 -24.15 12.48 23.02
CA LEU A 70 -25.23 12.56 22.03
C LEU A 70 -25.51 11.17 21.44
N THR A 71 -26.79 10.80 21.43
CA THR A 71 -27.40 9.57 20.91
C THR A 71 -27.58 9.61 19.38
N PRO A 72 -27.87 8.46 18.72
CA PRO A 72 -27.88 8.35 17.26
C PRO A 72 -29.29 8.36 16.67
N GLU A 73 -29.51 9.15 15.61
CA GLU A 73 -30.68 8.97 14.74
C GLU A 73 -30.36 9.28 13.26
N GLN A 74 -30.60 8.24 12.45
CA GLN A 74 -31.08 8.13 11.07
C GLN A 74 -30.92 9.31 10.08
N GLU A 75 -30.36 9.00 8.90
CA GLU A 75 -31.08 9.27 7.64
C GLU A 75 -30.53 8.46 6.45
N GLN A 76 -31.46 7.84 5.72
CA GLN A 76 -31.31 7.26 4.38
C GLN A 76 -32.53 7.74 3.59
N ALA A 77 -32.35 8.42 2.44
CA ALA A 77 -33.26 8.34 1.29
C ALA A 77 -32.76 9.12 0.06
N GLN A 78 -32.84 8.42 -1.09
CA GLN A 78 -33.31 8.86 -2.42
C GLN A 78 -32.52 9.95 -3.18
N THR A 79 -31.86 9.67 -4.32
CA THR A 79 -32.36 9.31 -5.67
C THR A 79 -33.47 10.22 -6.21
N GLY A 80 -33.09 11.09 -7.15
CA GLY A 80 -34.03 11.77 -8.05
C GLY A 80 -33.40 13.00 -8.69
N GLU A 81 -32.90 12.87 -9.92
CA GLU A 81 -32.80 14.04 -10.79
C GLU A 81 -33.02 13.65 -12.26
N ALA A 82 -34.25 13.98 -12.67
CA ALA A 82 -34.70 14.55 -13.93
C ALA A 82 -34.20 14.00 -15.28
N LEU A 83 -35.16 13.39 -15.96
CA LEU A 83 -35.36 13.36 -17.40
C LEU A 83 -35.32 14.78 -18.00
N ALA A 84 -34.60 14.92 -19.11
CA ALA A 84 -34.97 15.83 -20.19
C ALA A 84 -34.86 15.04 -21.50
N GLU A 85 -36.02 14.85 -22.12
CA GLU A 85 -36.18 14.36 -23.49
C GLU A 85 -35.59 15.40 -24.45
N ASP A 86 -34.83 14.94 -25.44
CA ASP A 86 -35.05 15.39 -26.81
C ASP A 86 -34.62 14.29 -27.79
N GLU A 87 -35.58 13.86 -28.59
CA GLU A 87 -35.37 12.96 -29.72
C GLU A 87 -34.87 13.77 -30.91
N SER A 88 -33.84 13.29 -31.61
CA SER A 88 -33.96 13.12 -33.06
C SER A 88 -32.80 12.34 -33.64
N ALA A 89 -33.22 11.26 -34.31
CA ALA A 89 -32.56 10.45 -35.31
C ALA A 89 -31.42 11.14 -36.10
N ALA A 90 -30.36 10.38 -36.39
CA ALA A 90 -30.25 9.68 -37.68
C ALA A 90 -28.80 9.32 -38.03
N VAL A 91 -28.65 8.02 -38.34
CA VAL A 91 -27.85 7.45 -39.44
C VAL A 91 -26.34 7.29 -39.22
N GLY A 92 -25.96 6.01 -39.29
CA GLY A 92 -24.59 5.54 -39.23
C GLY A 92 -23.78 5.78 -40.50
N GLY A 93 -22.48 5.58 -40.36
CA GLY A 93 -21.52 5.60 -41.45
C GLY A 93 -20.16 5.12 -40.96
N LYS A 94 -19.82 3.88 -41.34
CA LYS A 94 -18.46 3.31 -41.36
C LYS A 94 -17.47 4.28 -42.05
N GLN A 95 -16.15 4.32 -41.82
CA GLN A 95 -15.12 3.32 -42.16
C GLN A 95 -13.74 3.97 -41.83
N GLU A 96 -12.79 3.27 -41.19
CA GLU A 96 -11.49 2.77 -41.72
C GLU A 96 -10.53 3.72 -42.48
N GLY A 97 -9.22 3.54 -42.20
CA GLY A 97 -8.04 4.00 -42.97
C GLY A 97 -7.20 5.07 -42.25
N GLN A 98 -5.97 4.87 -41.75
CA GLN A 98 -4.68 4.62 -42.45
C GLN A 98 -4.50 5.53 -43.68
N GLU A 99 -3.40 6.22 -43.98
CA GLU A 99 -1.99 6.20 -43.58
C GLU A 99 -1.32 7.41 -44.28
N THR A 100 -0.26 8.02 -43.69
CA THR A 100 0.92 8.68 -44.33
C THR A 100 0.72 9.84 -45.35
N VAL A 101 1.64 10.71 -45.81
CA VAL A 101 2.99 11.26 -45.54
C VAL A 101 3.18 12.36 -46.63
N GLN A 102 3.98 13.42 -46.35
CA GLN A 102 4.66 14.37 -47.28
C GLN A 102 3.82 15.30 -48.19
N GLU A 103 3.95 16.62 -48.10
CA GLU A 103 5.04 17.51 -48.61
C GLU A 103 4.95 17.76 -50.13
N LYS A 104 4.44 18.94 -50.54
CA LYS A 104 5.14 19.92 -51.39
C LYS A 104 4.25 21.09 -51.86
N GLU A 105 4.95 22.20 -52.03
CA GLU A 105 4.60 23.53 -52.55
C GLU A 105 3.96 23.53 -53.96
N LEU A 106 3.21 24.59 -54.31
CA LEU A 106 3.60 25.57 -55.34
C LEU A 106 2.59 26.74 -55.48
N LYS A 107 3.11 27.99 -55.42
CA LYS A 107 2.96 29.18 -56.32
C LYS A 107 1.54 29.66 -56.73
N THR A 108 1.24 30.95 -56.97
CA THR A 108 1.99 32.00 -57.72
C THR A 108 1.26 33.36 -57.53
N ASP A 109 1.99 34.47 -57.29
CA ASP A 109 2.20 35.65 -58.18
C ASP A 109 1.07 36.71 -58.19
N GLN A 110 1.24 38.04 -58.30
CA GLN A 110 2.34 38.95 -58.70
C GLN A 110 1.85 40.41 -58.44
N LYS A 111 2.67 41.39 -58.00
CA LYS A 111 3.33 42.50 -58.78
C LYS A 111 3.49 43.66 -57.75
N THR A 112 4.49 44.56 -57.69
CA THR A 112 5.61 45.05 -58.53
C THR A 112 6.47 45.91 -57.56
N ASP A 113 7.78 45.68 -57.42
CA ASP A 113 8.91 46.37 -58.11
C ASP A 113 9.07 47.86 -57.69
N GLN A 114 10.20 48.44 -57.26
CA GLN A 114 11.66 48.28 -57.51
C GLN A 114 12.38 49.20 -56.48
N LYS A 115 13.70 49.21 -56.17
CA LYS A 115 14.93 48.43 -56.36
C LYS A 115 15.96 49.16 -55.46
N GLU A 116 16.75 48.49 -54.61
CA GLU A 116 18.12 47.96 -54.87
C GLU A 116 19.13 49.06 -55.25
N THR A 117 20.39 49.11 -54.81
CA THR A 117 21.33 48.26 -54.04
C THR A 117 22.56 49.15 -53.80
N ALA A 118 23.47 48.93 -52.84
CA ALA A 118 24.61 48.03 -52.99
C ALA A 118 25.53 48.16 -51.74
N LEU A 119 25.87 47.03 -51.10
CA LEU A 119 27.19 46.35 -51.06
C LEU A 119 28.14 46.91 -49.98
N LEU A 120 28.40 46.13 -48.90
CA LEU A 120 29.59 45.28 -48.65
C LEU A 120 30.90 46.10 -48.58
N ALA A 121 31.82 45.95 -47.63
CA ALA A 121 32.02 45.09 -46.46
C ALA A 121 33.22 45.68 -45.67
N GLU A 122 33.42 45.20 -44.42
CA GLU A 122 34.70 45.20 -43.66
C GLU A 122 35.29 46.60 -43.29
N ASP A 123 35.93 46.85 -42.16
CA ASP A 123 36.42 46.08 -41.02
C ASP A 123 36.77 47.10 -39.90
N GLN A 124 36.94 46.63 -38.65
CA GLN A 124 37.90 47.11 -37.59
C GLN A 124 38.02 48.64 -37.30
N GLU A 125 38.28 49.18 -36.11
CA GLU A 125 38.29 48.84 -34.69
C GLU A 125 38.69 50.17 -33.99
N GLU A 126 38.33 50.30 -32.72
CA GLU A 126 38.99 51.14 -31.68
C GLU A 126 38.99 52.69 -31.63
N GLU A 127 38.94 53.11 -30.36
CA GLU A 127 38.87 54.44 -29.76
C GLU A 127 40.15 55.28 -29.87
N ALA A 128 40.02 56.61 -29.81
CA ALA A 128 40.73 57.51 -28.88
C ALA A 128 40.22 58.96 -29.08
N VAL A 129 39.58 59.60 -28.09
CA VAL A 129 40.14 60.55 -27.08
C VAL A 129 40.83 61.80 -27.65
N SER A 130 40.25 62.99 -27.37
CA SER A 130 40.85 64.17 -26.68
C SER A 130 40.14 65.48 -27.12
N GLU A 131 39.66 66.31 -26.18
CA GLU A 131 40.10 67.71 -25.91
C GLU A 131 40.12 68.63 -27.16
N GLU A 132 39.49 69.81 -27.22
CA GLU A 132 39.90 71.01 -26.48
C GLU A 132 38.99 72.23 -26.82
N ALA A 133 39.09 73.25 -25.98
CA ALA A 133 39.00 74.70 -26.25
C ALA A 133 37.73 75.35 -26.85
N ALA A 134 37.18 76.32 -26.10
CA ALA A 134 36.44 77.46 -26.63
C ALA A 134 37.19 78.76 -26.25
N SER A 135 37.52 79.57 -27.25
CA SER A 135 37.94 80.97 -27.12
C SER A 135 37.54 81.76 -28.38
N ALA A 136 37.25 83.04 -28.17
CA ALA A 136 37.09 84.18 -29.08
C ALA A 136 35.68 84.51 -29.64
N ILE A 137 34.92 85.48 -29.09
CA ILE A 137 34.80 86.97 -29.24
C ILE A 137 34.28 87.54 -30.58
N ALA A 138 33.29 88.46 -30.42
CA ALA A 138 32.86 89.61 -31.25
C ALA A 138 31.84 89.30 -32.38
N SER A 139 30.77 90.07 -32.67
CA SER A 139 30.48 91.52 -32.53
C SER A 139 28.96 91.78 -32.76
N GLY A 140 28.40 92.92 -32.32
CA GLY A 140 27.26 93.58 -33.03
C GLY A 140 25.98 93.98 -32.27
N LEU A 141 26.00 95.16 -31.62
CA LEU A 141 25.02 96.28 -31.66
C LEU A 141 23.48 96.08 -31.49
N THR A 142 22.95 96.43 -30.28
CA THR A 142 21.90 97.44 -29.87
C THR A 142 20.60 97.74 -30.69
N PRO A 143 19.56 98.47 -30.16
CA PRO A 143 19.01 98.68 -28.78
C PRO A 143 17.45 98.77 -28.70
N SER A 144 16.86 98.84 -27.48
CA SER A 144 15.68 99.71 -27.13
C SER A 144 15.36 99.56 -25.62
N GLU A 145 15.64 100.55 -24.78
CA GLU A 145 14.69 101.57 -24.26
C GLU A 145 13.78 101.08 -23.11
N GLU A 146 14.08 101.49 -21.87
CA GLU A 146 13.27 102.45 -21.09
C GLU A 146 13.75 102.59 -19.63
N SER A 147 14.08 103.84 -19.27
CA SER A 147 13.93 104.59 -18.00
C SER A 147 13.57 103.87 -16.68
N LYS A 148 14.00 104.25 -15.47
CA LYS A 148 14.48 105.53 -14.90
C LYS A 148 14.96 105.28 -13.44
N LYS A 149 15.92 106.13 -13.02
CA LYS A 149 16.15 106.72 -11.67
C LYS A 149 17.08 106.06 -10.62
N GLN A 150 17.97 106.96 -10.16
CA GLN A 150 18.68 107.12 -8.88
C GLN A 150 20.00 106.34 -8.73
N GLN A 151 21.17 106.95 -9.01
CA GLN A 151 21.88 108.06 -8.35
C GLN A 151 22.75 107.58 -7.17
N GLU A 152 24.05 107.53 -7.48
CA GLU A 152 25.25 107.74 -6.65
C GLU A 152 25.29 107.26 -5.19
N SER A 153 26.25 106.37 -4.91
CA SER A 153 27.07 106.48 -3.69
C SER A 153 28.38 105.69 -3.83
N ALA A 154 29.45 106.47 -3.99
CA ALA A 154 30.82 106.30 -3.52
C ALA A 154 31.41 104.88 -3.30
N GLY A 155 32.40 104.57 -4.13
CA GLY A 155 33.72 104.01 -3.76
C GLY A 155 33.80 103.06 -2.56
N LYS A 156 33.80 101.75 -2.85
CA LYS A 156 34.41 100.74 -1.98
C LYS A 156 35.49 100.03 -2.78
N ALA A 157 36.74 100.14 -2.32
CA ALA A 157 37.89 99.47 -2.89
C ALA A 157 37.59 97.97 -3.09
N VAL A 158 37.55 97.53 -4.35
CA VAL A 158 37.57 96.11 -4.67
C VAL A 158 39.00 95.64 -4.46
N THR A 159 39.29 95.12 -3.27
CA THR A 159 40.46 94.28 -3.05
C THR A 159 40.32 93.07 -3.97
N VAL A 160 41.19 92.98 -4.98
CA VAL A 160 41.28 91.80 -5.83
C VAL A 160 41.82 90.68 -4.95
N GLU A 161 40.95 89.85 -4.38
CA GLU A 161 41.40 88.67 -3.63
C GLU A 161 42.29 87.82 -4.55
N ALA A 162 43.58 87.68 -4.20
CA ALA A 162 44.50 86.86 -4.96
C ALA A 162 43.96 85.43 -5.07
N VAL A 163 43.61 85.03 -6.30
CA VAL A 163 43.04 83.73 -6.61
C VAL A 163 44.09 82.63 -6.41
N VAL A 164 43.73 81.59 -5.64
CA VAL A 164 44.61 80.45 -5.35
C VAL A 164 44.23 79.27 -6.24
N SER A 165 45.14 78.81 -7.10
CA SER A 165 44.91 77.62 -7.90
C SER A 165 44.77 76.37 -7.02
N ILE A 166 43.67 75.65 -7.19
CA ILE A 166 43.41 74.37 -6.53
C ILE A 166 44.24 73.25 -7.15
N ARG A 167 44.76 73.40 -8.38
CA ARG A 167 45.51 72.34 -9.11
C ARG A 167 46.74 71.83 -8.36
N LYS A 168 47.31 72.64 -7.48
CA LYS A 168 48.44 72.27 -6.61
C LYS A 168 48.00 71.72 -5.23
N ALA A 169 46.72 71.37 -5.04
CA ALA A 169 46.22 70.76 -3.81
C ALA A 169 46.41 69.24 -3.81
N LYS A 170 46.72 68.67 -2.64
CA LYS A 170 46.71 67.21 -2.41
C LYS A 170 45.26 66.75 -2.22
N ILE A 171 44.83 65.80 -3.05
CA ILE A 171 43.47 65.23 -3.01
C ILE A 171 43.55 63.78 -2.57
N THR A 172 42.79 63.43 -1.52
CA THR A 172 42.65 62.06 -1.02
C THR A 172 41.18 61.64 -1.09
N LEU A 173 40.90 60.53 -1.78
CA LEU A 173 39.59 59.87 -1.71
C LEU A 173 39.57 58.89 -0.54
N SER A 174 38.41 58.72 0.11
CA SER A 174 38.29 57.79 1.24
C SER A 174 38.59 56.35 0.84
N ARG A 175 38.23 55.94 -0.38
CA ARG A 175 38.72 54.72 -1.05
C ARG A 175 38.77 54.96 -2.56
N THR A 176 39.57 54.17 -3.26
CA THR A 176 39.71 54.21 -4.73
C THR A 176 39.07 53.01 -5.43
N SER A 177 38.49 52.07 -4.67
CA SER A 177 37.87 50.85 -5.20
C SER A 177 36.65 50.43 -4.38
N TYR A 178 35.55 50.15 -5.07
CA TYR A 178 34.25 49.77 -4.51
C TYR A 178 33.64 48.58 -5.25
N THR A 179 32.63 47.94 -4.65
CA THR A 179 31.79 46.95 -5.31
C THR A 179 30.47 47.60 -5.70
N TYR A 180 29.95 47.24 -6.87
CA TYR A 180 28.65 47.71 -7.34
C TYR A 180 27.54 47.50 -6.29
N THR A 181 26.82 48.57 -5.95
CA THR A 181 25.74 48.57 -4.95
C THR A 181 24.35 48.75 -5.55
N GLY A 182 24.27 49.12 -6.84
CA GLY A 182 23.02 49.57 -7.47
C GLY A 182 22.64 51.02 -7.19
N LYS A 183 23.46 51.76 -6.43
CA LYS A 183 23.27 53.19 -6.13
C LYS A 183 24.54 53.96 -6.46
N ALA A 184 24.41 55.28 -6.60
CA ALA A 184 25.55 56.18 -6.78
C ALA A 184 26.54 56.05 -5.62
N ILE A 185 27.81 55.86 -5.95
CA ILE A 185 28.92 55.78 -4.98
C ILE A 185 29.61 57.14 -4.96
N GLN A 186 29.71 57.74 -3.78
CA GLN A 186 30.34 59.05 -3.57
C GLN A 186 31.41 58.93 -2.48
N PRO A 187 32.67 58.68 -2.84
CA PRO A 187 33.78 58.66 -1.90
C PRO A 187 33.89 59.99 -1.14
N GLY A 188 34.31 59.91 0.14
CA GLY A 188 34.71 61.11 0.87
C GLY A 188 35.92 61.75 0.20
N VAL A 189 35.94 63.08 0.06
CA VAL A 189 37.04 63.81 -0.58
C VAL A 189 37.68 64.75 0.43
N THR A 190 38.98 64.59 0.65
CA THR A 190 39.79 65.50 1.47
C THR A 190 40.72 66.30 0.55
N VAL A 191 40.68 67.62 0.68
CA VAL A 191 41.45 68.56 -0.16
C VAL A 191 42.35 69.40 0.74
N VAL A 192 43.67 69.30 0.56
CA VAL A 192 44.67 70.03 1.35
C VAL A 192 45.54 70.89 0.43
N ARG A 193 45.61 72.20 0.70
CA ARG A 193 46.46 73.14 -0.03
C ARG A 193 47.49 73.74 0.94
N GLY A 194 48.77 73.40 0.76
CA GLY A 194 49.80 73.76 1.74
C GLY A 194 49.52 73.08 3.09
N LYS A 195 49.39 73.88 4.16
CA LYS A 195 48.99 73.41 5.50
C LYS A 195 47.48 73.48 5.77
N THR A 196 46.68 74.00 4.82
CA THR A 196 45.26 74.29 5.04
C THR A 196 44.37 73.19 4.44
N THR A 197 43.51 72.60 5.27
CA THR A 197 42.43 71.72 4.82
C THR A 197 41.24 72.56 4.34
N LEU A 198 40.87 72.39 3.08
CA LEU A 198 39.76 73.13 2.48
C LEU A 198 38.42 72.49 2.87
N LYS A 199 37.36 73.32 2.97
CA LYS A 199 35.99 72.85 3.28
C LYS A 199 35.11 72.79 2.03
N LYS A 200 34.43 71.66 1.85
CA LYS A 200 33.45 71.43 0.78
C LYS A 200 32.33 72.47 0.85
N ASN A 201 31.82 72.90 -0.31
CA ASN A 201 30.81 73.94 -0.52
C ASN A 201 31.18 75.36 -0.05
N ARG A 202 32.34 75.54 0.60
CA ARG A 202 32.90 76.86 0.92
C ARG A 202 34.10 77.20 0.03
N ASP A 203 35.03 76.27 -0.09
CA ASP A 203 36.33 76.44 -0.76
C ASP A 203 36.39 75.64 -2.08
N TYR A 204 35.66 74.53 -2.17
CA TYR A 204 35.52 73.74 -3.39
C TYR A 204 34.16 73.03 -3.46
N LYS A 205 33.71 72.66 -4.66
CA LYS A 205 32.56 71.78 -4.93
C LYS A 205 33.05 70.46 -5.51
N VAL A 206 32.35 69.37 -5.24
CA VAL A 206 32.62 68.05 -5.84
C VAL A 206 31.41 67.61 -6.65
N THR A 207 31.63 67.22 -7.90
CA THR A 207 30.64 66.50 -8.71
C THR A 207 31.16 65.12 -9.08
N PHE A 208 30.24 64.15 -9.21
CA PHE A 208 30.58 62.78 -9.56
C PHE A 208 29.92 62.40 -10.90
N SER A 209 30.62 61.63 -11.72
CA SER A 209 30.10 61.06 -12.97
C SER A 209 30.53 59.60 -13.11
N ALA A 210 29.78 58.83 -13.91
CA ALA A 210 29.99 57.40 -14.12
C ALA A 210 30.06 56.57 -12.82
N ASN A 211 29.40 57.02 -11.75
CA ASN A 211 29.58 56.51 -10.38
C ASN A 211 28.48 55.55 -9.89
N VAL A 212 27.67 55.00 -10.79
CA VAL A 212 26.65 54.00 -10.47
C VAL A 212 27.06 52.62 -10.96
N SER A 213 27.30 52.48 -12.27
CA SER A 213 27.66 51.19 -12.90
C SER A 213 29.14 50.84 -12.71
N VAL A 214 29.48 49.58 -12.95
CA VAL A 214 30.86 49.10 -13.02
C VAL A 214 31.65 49.86 -14.08
N GLY A 215 32.88 50.24 -13.74
CA GLY A 215 33.77 51.02 -14.59
C GLY A 215 34.70 51.92 -13.77
N THR A 216 35.29 52.89 -14.46
CA THR A 216 36.08 53.97 -13.85
C THR A 216 35.19 55.19 -13.67
N ALA A 217 34.92 55.54 -12.43
CA ALA A 217 34.10 56.69 -12.05
C ALA A 217 34.97 57.91 -11.72
N THR A 218 34.41 59.10 -11.88
CA THR A 218 35.14 60.36 -11.76
C THR A 218 34.59 61.23 -10.64
N ALA A 219 35.47 61.76 -9.80
CA ALA A 219 35.24 62.86 -8.87
C ALA A 219 35.91 64.13 -9.43
N LYS A 220 35.10 65.14 -9.78
CA LYS A 220 35.57 66.45 -10.26
C LYS A 220 35.51 67.46 -9.11
N ILE A 221 36.67 67.92 -8.67
CA ILE A 221 36.84 68.89 -7.58
C ILE A 221 37.07 70.25 -8.21
N THR A 222 36.13 71.18 -8.07
CA THR A 222 36.21 72.54 -8.63
C THR A 222 36.39 73.54 -7.49
N GLY A 223 37.46 74.32 -7.52
CA GLY A 223 37.67 75.42 -6.57
C GLY A 223 36.61 76.51 -6.75
N ILE A 224 36.15 77.10 -5.64
CA ILE A 224 35.17 78.19 -5.63
C ILE A 224 35.68 79.36 -4.76
N LYS A 225 35.14 80.57 -4.95
CA LYS A 225 35.49 81.82 -4.21
C LYS A 225 36.96 82.24 -4.28
N LYS A 226 37.79 81.95 -3.28
CA LYS A 226 39.24 82.24 -3.34
C LYS A 226 40.01 81.20 -4.14
N TYR A 227 39.47 79.98 -4.25
CA TYR A 227 40.12 78.89 -4.97
C TYR A 227 39.60 78.79 -6.40
N ARG A 228 40.48 78.51 -7.37
CA ARG A 228 40.13 78.41 -8.81
C ARG A 228 40.73 77.15 -9.45
N GLY A 229 40.13 76.70 -10.55
CA GLY A 229 40.55 75.53 -11.31
C GLY A 229 39.86 74.24 -10.89
N THR A 230 40.21 73.15 -11.57
CA THR A 230 39.60 71.83 -11.38
C THR A 230 40.67 70.74 -11.27
N ILE A 231 40.47 69.79 -10.35
CA ILE A 231 41.21 68.52 -10.30
C ILE A 231 40.21 67.38 -10.51
N ILE A 232 40.63 66.39 -11.30
CA ILE A 232 39.89 65.16 -11.54
C ILE A 232 40.60 64.03 -10.81
N LYS A 233 39.84 63.23 -10.06
CA LYS A 233 40.30 61.96 -9.47
C LYS A 233 39.36 60.84 -9.88
N THR A 234 39.91 59.68 -10.18
CA THR A 234 39.14 58.50 -10.59
C THR A 234 39.10 57.45 -9.47
N PHE A 235 38.06 56.61 -9.48
CA PHE A 235 37.94 55.43 -8.62
C PHE A 235 37.23 54.29 -9.38
N LYS A 236 37.53 53.05 -9.01
CA LYS A 236 37.01 51.86 -9.69
C LYS A 236 35.76 51.31 -9.00
N ILE A 237 34.73 50.97 -9.77
CA ILE A 237 33.57 50.21 -9.31
C ILE A 237 33.66 48.81 -9.93
N ASN A 238 33.88 47.79 -9.11
CA ASN A 238 34.01 46.40 -9.53
C ASN A 238 32.66 45.67 -9.50
N ARG A 239 32.54 44.61 -10.31
CA ARG A 239 31.34 43.75 -10.36
C ARG A 239 31.00 43.13 -9.01
N ALA A 240 29.72 43.14 -8.65
CA ALA A 240 29.19 42.43 -7.48
C ALA A 240 28.95 40.94 -7.77
N ALA A 241 28.86 40.11 -6.72
CA ALA A 241 28.52 38.69 -6.88
C ALA A 241 27.02 38.48 -7.11
N GLN A 242 26.66 37.43 -7.86
CA GLN A 242 25.26 36.97 -8.00
C GLN A 242 24.79 36.28 -6.72
N LYS A 243 23.52 36.46 -6.34
CA LYS A 243 22.90 35.83 -5.16
C LYS A 243 21.86 34.79 -5.57
N LEU A 244 22.32 33.66 -6.12
CA LEU A 244 21.44 32.63 -6.67
C LEU A 244 20.67 31.84 -5.59
N THR A 245 19.40 31.56 -5.86
CA THR A 245 18.53 30.67 -5.07
C THR A 245 18.13 29.46 -5.89
N LEU A 246 18.04 28.29 -5.25
CA LEU A 246 17.61 27.03 -5.86
C LEU A 246 16.55 26.39 -4.97
N LYS A 247 15.39 26.04 -5.54
CA LYS A 247 14.30 25.36 -4.85
C LYS A 247 13.96 24.07 -5.61
N ALA A 248 14.29 22.93 -5.00
CA ALA A 248 13.92 21.61 -5.52
C ALA A 248 12.50 21.23 -5.07
N SER A 249 11.74 20.54 -5.91
CA SER A 249 10.39 20.07 -5.57
C SER A 249 10.39 18.98 -4.49
N THR A 250 11.44 18.15 -4.46
CA THR A 250 11.62 17.05 -3.49
C THR A 250 13.10 16.85 -3.20
N SER A 251 13.43 16.13 -2.11
CA SER A 251 14.81 15.80 -1.73
C SER A 251 15.39 14.60 -2.51
N ARG A 252 14.54 13.81 -3.17
CA ARG A 252 14.88 12.54 -3.86
C ARG A 252 13.96 12.30 -5.06
N VAL A 253 14.44 11.53 -6.03
CA VAL A 253 13.66 11.09 -7.21
C VAL A 253 13.86 9.59 -7.42
N SER A 254 12.79 8.86 -7.74
CA SER A 254 12.91 7.44 -8.13
C SER A 254 13.50 7.30 -9.53
N ALA A 255 14.27 6.25 -9.79
CA ALA A 255 14.73 5.94 -11.13
C ALA A 255 13.55 5.85 -12.12
N GLY A 256 13.70 6.41 -13.32
CA GLY A 256 12.64 6.56 -14.31
C GLY A 256 11.59 7.65 -14.01
N ARG A 257 11.71 8.41 -12.91
CA ARG A 257 10.81 9.52 -12.56
C ARG A 257 11.51 10.86 -12.62
N THR A 258 10.71 11.92 -12.54
CA THR A 258 11.20 13.30 -12.69
C THR A 258 10.92 14.15 -11.46
N MET A 259 11.79 15.13 -11.23
CA MET A 259 11.60 16.23 -10.28
C MET A 259 11.96 17.56 -10.95
N THR A 260 11.73 18.69 -10.31
CA THR A 260 12.14 20.00 -10.84
C THR A 260 13.01 20.76 -9.86
N VAL A 261 13.92 21.57 -10.40
CA VAL A 261 14.66 22.59 -9.66
C VAL A 261 14.37 23.95 -10.28
N LYS A 262 13.84 24.88 -9.47
CA LYS A 262 13.62 26.27 -9.87
C LYS A 262 14.81 27.12 -9.43
N ALA A 263 15.33 27.93 -10.35
CA ALA A 263 16.42 28.86 -10.10
C ALA A 263 15.92 30.31 -10.00
N GLY A 264 16.50 31.09 -9.09
CA GLY A 264 16.14 32.47 -8.84
C GLY A 264 17.34 33.32 -8.45
N GLY A 265 17.12 34.64 -8.31
CA GLY A 265 18.11 35.57 -7.77
C GLY A 265 19.21 36.04 -8.73
N ALA A 266 19.20 35.61 -9.99
CA ALA A 266 20.07 36.20 -11.01
C ALA A 266 19.64 37.64 -11.33
N ARG A 267 20.60 38.56 -11.32
CA ARG A 267 20.38 39.98 -11.60
C ARG A 267 20.70 40.31 -13.06
N GLU A 268 20.00 41.32 -13.58
CA GLU A 268 20.06 41.84 -14.96
C GLU A 268 19.53 40.87 -16.04
N THR A 269 20.11 39.68 -16.23
CA THR A 269 19.72 38.81 -17.36
C THR A 269 18.59 37.83 -17.04
N LYS A 270 18.43 37.43 -15.77
CA LYS A 270 17.55 36.31 -15.34
C LYS A 270 17.76 35.01 -16.15
N LYS A 271 18.94 34.83 -16.77
CA LYS A 271 19.27 33.64 -17.58
C LYS A 271 20.00 32.59 -16.74
N TYR A 272 19.66 31.32 -16.95
CA TYR A 272 20.23 30.17 -16.24
C TYR A 272 20.67 29.08 -17.22
N SER A 273 21.73 28.36 -16.84
CA SER A 273 22.22 27.15 -17.51
C SER A 273 22.31 26.02 -16.51
N PHE A 274 21.96 24.81 -16.94
CA PHE A 274 21.87 23.63 -16.08
C PHE A 274 22.84 22.55 -16.55
N LYS A 275 23.62 21.99 -15.64
CA LYS A 275 24.55 20.89 -15.93
C LYS A 275 24.50 19.83 -14.85
N SER A 276 24.31 18.58 -15.26
CA SER A 276 24.50 17.42 -14.37
C SER A 276 25.98 17.01 -14.36
N SER A 277 26.49 16.72 -13.16
CA SER A 277 27.81 16.10 -12.97
C SER A 277 27.85 14.62 -13.40
N ASN A 278 26.71 13.94 -13.45
CA ASN A 278 26.62 12.55 -13.89
C ASN A 278 25.27 12.28 -14.58
N LYS A 279 25.26 12.35 -15.92
CA LYS A 279 24.06 12.14 -16.74
C LYS A 279 23.56 10.69 -16.73
N ALA A 280 24.41 9.72 -16.39
CA ALA A 280 24.01 8.32 -16.24
C ALA A 280 23.21 8.07 -14.95
N VAL A 281 23.37 8.95 -13.95
CA VAL A 281 22.58 8.94 -12.71
C VAL A 281 21.37 9.86 -12.85
N ALA A 282 21.55 11.12 -13.24
CA ALA A 282 20.47 12.08 -13.40
C ALA A 282 20.70 13.02 -14.58
N LYS A 283 19.71 13.13 -15.47
CA LYS A 283 19.70 14.10 -16.58
C LYS A 283 18.93 15.35 -16.16
N ILE A 284 19.24 16.49 -16.75
CA ILE A 284 18.51 17.75 -16.53
C ILE A 284 18.27 18.47 -17.85
N SER A 285 17.05 18.99 -18.05
CA SER A 285 16.68 19.81 -19.21
C SER A 285 17.15 21.27 -19.06
N SER A 286 17.06 22.04 -20.14
CA SER A 286 17.25 23.50 -20.14
C SER A 286 16.27 24.25 -19.23
N THR A 287 15.13 23.64 -18.90
CA THR A 287 14.07 24.21 -18.05
C THR A 287 14.14 23.76 -16.59
N GLY A 288 15.17 23.00 -16.19
CA GLY A 288 15.35 22.54 -14.80
C GLY A 288 14.55 21.29 -14.42
N LYS A 289 13.99 20.55 -15.40
CA LYS A 289 13.38 19.23 -15.18
C LYS A 289 14.46 18.16 -15.09
N ILE A 290 14.58 17.52 -13.93
CA ILE A 290 15.55 16.47 -13.65
C ILE A 290 14.87 15.11 -13.85
N THR A 291 15.51 14.21 -14.57
CA THR A 291 15.10 12.81 -14.73
C THR A 291 16.08 11.91 -14.01
N GLY A 292 15.61 11.13 -13.03
CA GLY A 292 16.42 10.09 -12.39
C GLY A 292 16.60 8.91 -13.35
N VAL A 293 17.83 8.56 -13.67
CA VAL A 293 18.15 7.49 -14.65
C VAL A 293 18.51 6.20 -13.93
N LYS A 294 19.51 6.26 -13.04
CA LYS A 294 20.03 5.10 -12.31
C LYS A 294 20.23 5.47 -10.84
N VAL A 295 20.01 4.50 -9.95
CA VAL A 295 20.28 4.66 -8.51
C VAL A 295 21.71 5.16 -8.30
N GLY A 296 21.84 6.28 -7.59
CA GLY A 296 23.11 6.98 -7.42
C GLY A 296 22.92 8.42 -6.97
N THR A 297 24.03 9.16 -6.88
CA THR A 297 24.02 10.57 -6.53
C THR A 297 24.61 11.40 -7.67
N ALA A 298 23.96 12.51 -8.02
CA ALA A 298 24.47 13.47 -8.99
C ALA A 298 24.31 14.89 -8.44
N LYS A 299 25.33 15.72 -8.63
CA LYS A 299 25.27 17.17 -8.41
C LYS A 299 24.72 17.85 -9.67
N ILE A 300 23.73 18.74 -9.49
CA ILE A 300 23.22 19.63 -10.53
C ILE A 300 23.76 21.03 -10.28
N ARG A 301 24.58 21.51 -11.21
CA ARG A 301 25.09 22.88 -11.21
C ARG A 301 24.15 23.77 -12.02
N VAL A 302 23.76 24.89 -11.44
CA VAL A 302 23.03 25.97 -12.10
C VAL A 302 23.95 27.18 -12.18
N SER A 303 24.13 27.75 -13.37
CA SER A 303 25.01 28.90 -13.58
C SER A 303 24.30 30.05 -14.30
N THR A 304 24.70 31.28 -14.02
CA THR A 304 24.27 32.50 -14.71
C THR A 304 25.51 33.25 -15.23
N PRO A 305 25.48 33.82 -16.44
CA PRO A 305 26.65 34.50 -17.01
C PRO A 305 27.00 35.78 -16.24
N ALA A 306 28.23 36.27 -16.46
CA ALA A 306 28.59 37.61 -16.04
C ALA A 306 27.78 38.65 -16.83
N THR A 307 27.52 39.79 -16.21
CA THR A 307 26.81 40.92 -16.82
C THR A 307 27.66 42.19 -16.69
N LYS A 308 27.12 43.35 -17.04
CA LYS A 308 27.83 44.62 -16.87
C LYS A 308 28.22 44.81 -15.40
N ASN A 309 27.26 44.68 -14.48
CA ASN A 309 27.50 45.01 -13.08
C ASN A 309 27.71 43.79 -12.15
N TYR A 310 27.47 42.57 -12.61
CA TYR A 310 27.61 41.36 -11.80
C TYR A 310 28.59 40.34 -12.40
N LYS A 311 29.36 39.68 -11.54
CA LYS A 311 30.21 38.54 -11.90
C LYS A 311 29.33 37.35 -12.30
N ALA A 312 29.87 36.40 -13.06
CA ALA A 312 29.19 35.11 -13.25
C ALA A 312 28.95 34.43 -11.89
N GLY A 313 27.89 33.65 -11.79
CA GLY A 313 27.52 32.94 -10.56
C GLY A 313 27.15 31.49 -10.83
N SER A 314 27.42 30.61 -9.88
CA SER A 314 26.87 29.25 -9.92
C SER A 314 26.49 28.74 -8.53
N LYS A 315 25.52 27.84 -8.47
CA LYS A 315 25.10 27.13 -7.25
C LYS A 315 24.80 25.69 -7.61
N THR A 316 24.96 24.77 -6.65
CA THR A 316 24.78 23.34 -6.88
C THR A 316 23.76 22.77 -5.89
N ILE A 317 22.93 21.84 -6.35
CA ILE A 317 22.15 20.93 -5.50
C ILE A 317 22.60 19.49 -5.68
N THR A 318 22.44 18.68 -4.64
CA THR A 318 22.70 17.24 -4.70
C THR A 318 21.39 16.49 -4.91
N VAL A 319 21.31 15.72 -5.98
CA VAL A 319 20.17 14.86 -6.32
C VAL A 319 20.52 13.41 -5.98
N LYS A 320 19.67 12.78 -5.17
CA LYS A 320 19.74 11.35 -4.86
C LYS A 320 18.66 10.61 -5.65
N VAL A 321 19.08 9.69 -6.51
CA VAL A 321 18.19 8.79 -7.25
C VAL A 321 18.02 7.50 -6.46
N VAL A 322 16.79 7.16 -6.10
CA VAL A 322 16.43 5.96 -5.31
C VAL A 322 15.86 4.85 -6.19
N PRO A 323 15.81 3.59 -5.73
CA PRO A 323 15.22 2.49 -6.48
C PRO A 323 13.72 2.72 -6.77
N THR A 324 13.21 2.05 -7.79
CA THR A 324 11.76 1.97 -8.04
C THR A 324 11.09 1.01 -7.06
N ALA A 325 9.78 1.13 -6.86
CA ALA A 325 9.02 0.04 -6.27
C ALA A 325 9.15 -1.24 -7.13
N THR A 326 9.10 -2.42 -6.51
CA THR A 326 9.08 -3.67 -7.29
C THR A 326 7.80 -3.78 -8.11
N LYS A 327 7.92 -4.32 -9.32
CA LYS A 327 6.80 -4.46 -10.27
C LYS A 327 5.92 -5.68 -9.98
N SER A 328 6.46 -6.69 -9.30
CA SER A 328 5.77 -7.95 -9.03
C SER A 328 6.13 -8.40 -7.62
N LEU A 329 5.15 -8.39 -6.72
CA LEU A 329 5.21 -9.05 -5.42
C LEU A 329 4.13 -10.12 -5.41
N LYS A 330 4.50 -11.37 -5.12
CA LYS A 330 3.60 -12.52 -5.05
C LYS A 330 3.73 -13.18 -3.69
N ALA A 331 2.65 -13.83 -3.24
CA ALA A 331 2.60 -14.63 -2.04
C ALA A 331 2.04 -16.01 -2.35
N SER A 332 2.54 -17.05 -1.69
CA SER A 332 2.06 -18.44 -1.84
C SER A 332 2.14 -19.17 -0.51
N ASN A 333 1.21 -20.09 -0.27
CA ASN A 333 1.24 -20.95 0.90
C ASN A 333 2.34 -22.02 0.77
N GLN A 334 3.17 -22.17 1.80
CA GLN A 334 4.14 -23.24 1.95
C GLN A 334 3.92 -23.98 3.27
N VAL A 335 4.47 -25.19 3.43
CA VAL A 335 4.32 -25.97 4.68
C VAL A 335 4.75 -25.13 5.89
N GLY A 336 5.90 -24.46 5.82
CA GLY A 336 6.46 -23.69 6.94
C GLY A 336 6.09 -22.21 7.00
N GLY A 337 5.19 -21.68 6.16
CA GLY A 337 4.83 -20.26 6.17
C GLY A 337 4.31 -19.72 4.84
N ILE A 338 4.21 -18.39 4.71
CA ILE A 338 3.89 -17.75 3.42
C ILE A 338 5.18 -17.39 2.71
N LYS A 339 5.41 -17.97 1.52
CA LYS A 339 6.55 -17.61 0.68
C LYS A 339 6.20 -16.40 -0.16
N LEU A 340 7.02 -15.37 -0.01
CA LEU A 340 7.04 -14.17 -0.83
C LEU A 340 8.09 -14.31 -1.92
N THR A 341 7.76 -13.85 -3.12
CA THR A 341 8.69 -13.73 -4.25
C THR A 341 8.47 -12.39 -4.94
N TRP A 342 9.53 -11.76 -5.43
CA TRP A 342 9.40 -10.48 -6.14
C TRP A 342 10.42 -10.32 -7.26
N ALA A 343 10.17 -9.37 -8.16
CA ALA A 343 11.13 -9.00 -9.19
C ALA A 343 12.33 -8.25 -8.59
N LYS A 344 13.56 -8.61 -9.00
CA LYS A 344 14.79 -7.91 -8.61
C LYS A 344 14.70 -6.42 -8.96
N VAL A 345 15.04 -5.55 -8.02
CA VAL A 345 15.01 -4.11 -8.24
C VAL A 345 16.42 -3.59 -8.51
N ALA A 346 16.61 -2.94 -9.66
CA ALA A 346 17.91 -2.40 -10.06
C ALA A 346 18.44 -1.36 -9.06
N GLY A 347 19.70 -1.52 -8.64
CA GLY A 347 20.36 -0.64 -7.67
C GLY A 347 19.91 -0.83 -6.22
N ALA A 348 19.00 -1.76 -5.93
CA ALA A 348 18.69 -2.13 -4.56
C ALA A 348 19.86 -2.88 -3.91
N ASN A 349 20.18 -2.54 -2.67
CA ASN A 349 21.11 -3.27 -1.82
C ASN A 349 20.39 -4.04 -0.69
N GLY A 350 19.06 -3.99 -0.64
CA GLY A 350 18.26 -4.72 0.33
C GLY A 350 16.77 -4.41 0.18
N TYR A 351 15.96 -4.98 1.07
CA TYR A 351 14.51 -4.81 1.07
C TYR A 351 13.94 -4.71 2.48
N TYR A 352 12.85 -3.97 2.64
CA TYR A 352 12.02 -4.00 3.85
C TYR A 352 10.71 -4.71 3.52
N LEU A 353 10.40 -5.76 4.27
CA LEU A 353 9.18 -6.54 4.08
C LEU A 353 8.18 -6.16 5.15
N TYR A 354 6.93 -5.96 4.74
CA TYR A 354 5.83 -5.57 5.59
C TYR A 354 4.73 -6.62 5.52
N ARG A 355 4.12 -6.89 6.66
CA ARG A 355 2.90 -7.68 6.82
C ARG A 355 1.91 -6.89 7.64
N ASP A 356 0.70 -6.75 7.13
CA ASP A 356 -0.41 -6.01 7.76
C ASP A 356 0.02 -4.60 8.23
N GLY A 357 0.76 -3.90 7.36
CA GLY A 357 1.26 -2.55 7.62
C GLY A 357 2.52 -2.48 8.50
N LYS A 358 2.90 -3.54 9.21
CA LYS A 358 4.07 -3.56 10.09
C LYS A 358 5.29 -4.17 9.39
N ARG A 359 6.47 -3.56 9.57
CA ARG A 359 7.72 -4.12 9.04
C ARG A 359 8.08 -5.39 9.81
N ILE A 360 8.19 -6.52 9.11
CA ILE A 360 8.49 -7.82 9.71
C ILE A 360 9.94 -8.26 9.57
N THR A 361 10.65 -7.77 8.54
CA THR A 361 12.07 -8.07 8.36
C THR A 361 12.77 -7.05 7.46
N THR A 362 14.11 -7.03 7.56
CA THR A 362 15.02 -6.33 6.65
C THR A 362 15.92 -7.34 5.99
N ILE A 363 15.92 -7.36 4.66
CA ILE A 363 16.80 -8.17 3.84
C ILE A 363 18.00 -7.31 3.44
N SER A 364 19.20 -7.72 3.83
CA SER A 364 20.44 -6.95 3.63
C SER A 364 21.13 -7.19 2.29
N LYS A 365 20.60 -8.10 1.45
CA LYS A 365 21.15 -8.42 0.13
C LYS A 365 20.14 -8.06 -0.97
N GLY A 366 20.52 -7.17 -1.88
CA GLY A 366 19.68 -6.75 -3.00
C GLY A 366 19.42 -7.85 -4.05
N SER A 367 20.24 -8.90 -4.05
CA SER A 367 20.06 -10.08 -4.90
C SER A 367 18.98 -11.05 -4.39
N THR A 368 18.61 -10.98 -3.11
CA THR A 368 17.55 -11.82 -2.56
C THR A 368 16.19 -11.37 -3.08
N VAL A 369 15.46 -12.29 -3.71
CA VAL A 369 14.16 -12.05 -4.36
C VAL A 369 13.06 -12.98 -3.85
N THR A 370 13.32 -13.70 -2.76
CA THR A 370 12.35 -14.56 -2.09
C THR A 370 12.58 -14.55 -0.59
N TRP A 371 11.51 -14.74 0.17
CA TRP A 371 11.56 -14.86 1.62
C TRP A 371 10.36 -15.67 2.14
N LEU A 372 10.54 -16.41 3.23
CA LEU A 372 9.48 -17.23 3.84
C LEU A 372 9.05 -16.63 5.18
N ASP A 373 7.80 -16.19 5.27
CA ASP A 373 7.19 -15.78 6.53
C ASP A 373 6.79 -16.98 7.37
N LYS A 374 7.73 -17.47 8.19
CA LYS A 374 7.47 -18.55 9.15
C LYS A 374 6.57 -18.14 10.30
N LYS A 375 6.41 -16.84 10.55
CA LYS A 375 5.58 -16.30 11.65
C LYS A 375 4.14 -16.02 11.21
N ALA A 376 3.78 -16.30 9.97
CA ALA A 376 2.40 -16.25 9.52
C ALA A 376 1.66 -17.48 10.05
N GLY A 377 0.90 -17.29 11.14
CA GLY A 377 0.19 -18.34 11.86
C GLY A 377 -0.93 -18.98 11.04
N THR A 378 -1.20 -20.25 11.32
CA THR A 378 -2.10 -21.16 10.58
C THR A 378 -3.59 -20.96 10.84
N LYS A 379 -4.01 -19.88 11.51
CA LYS A 379 -5.39 -19.63 11.96
C LYS A 379 -6.32 -19.14 10.84
N ASN A 380 -6.22 -19.69 9.63
CA ASN A 380 -6.92 -19.26 8.40
C ASN A 380 -6.95 -17.73 8.14
N ARG A 381 -5.97 -17.02 8.70
CA ARG A 381 -5.93 -15.55 8.71
C ARG A 381 -5.50 -15.02 7.35
N LYS A 382 -6.20 -13.98 6.87
CA LYS A 382 -5.74 -13.17 5.74
C LYS A 382 -4.55 -12.30 6.16
N TYR A 383 -3.46 -12.39 5.41
CA TYR A 383 -2.28 -11.55 5.54
C TYR A 383 -2.10 -10.68 4.31
N THR A 384 -1.68 -9.43 4.53
CA THR A 384 -1.39 -8.48 3.47
C THR A 384 0.09 -8.11 3.47
N TYR A 385 0.78 -8.24 2.34
CA TYR A 385 2.20 -7.96 2.22
C TYR A 385 2.50 -6.78 1.29
N LYS A 386 3.52 -6.01 1.67
CA LYS A 386 4.15 -4.98 0.84
C LYS A 386 5.67 -5.06 0.99
N ILE A 387 6.39 -4.56 0.00
CA ILE A 387 7.85 -4.52 0.00
C ILE A 387 8.37 -3.15 -0.43
N ILE A 388 9.46 -2.71 0.18
CA ILE A 388 10.24 -1.53 -0.21
C ILE A 388 11.64 -1.98 -0.61
N ALA A 389 12.14 -1.47 -1.74
CA ALA A 389 13.53 -1.63 -2.14
C ALA A 389 14.39 -0.54 -1.48
N LYS A 390 15.56 -0.93 -0.94
CA LYS A 390 16.50 -0.05 -0.23
C LYS A 390 17.77 0.12 -1.05
N ALA A 391 18.35 1.32 -1.05
CA ALA A 391 19.71 1.60 -1.49
C ALA A 391 20.41 2.59 -0.54
N SER A 392 21.72 2.80 -0.72
CA SER A 392 22.48 3.81 0.02
C SER A 392 21.97 5.24 -0.19
N THR A 393 21.33 5.50 -1.34
CA THR A 393 20.74 6.79 -1.68
C THR A 393 19.36 7.01 -1.06
N GLY A 394 18.72 5.97 -0.53
CA GLY A 394 17.38 6.00 0.07
C GLY A 394 16.53 4.79 -0.32
N ALA A 395 15.27 4.81 0.12
CA ALA A 395 14.29 3.77 -0.15
C ALA A 395 13.35 4.16 -1.30
N SER A 396 12.80 3.14 -1.97
CA SER A 396 11.68 3.29 -2.90
C SER A 396 10.37 3.62 -2.17
N THR A 397 9.31 3.89 -2.92
CA THR A 397 7.94 3.76 -2.42
C THR A 397 7.58 2.29 -2.18
N LEU A 398 6.45 2.05 -1.49
CA LEU A 398 5.87 0.72 -1.32
C LEU A 398 5.48 0.09 -2.67
N SER A 399 5.57 -1.23 -2.76
CA SER A 399 4.96 -2.03 -3.82
C SER A 399 3.43 -1.95 -3.79
N LYS A 400 2.79 -2.44 -4.85
CA LYS A 400 1.39 -2.89 -4.77
C LYS A 400 1.26 -3.95 -3.68
N SER A 401 0.09 -3.98 -3.04
CA SER A 401 -0.23 -4.92 -1.98
C SER A 401 -0.53 -6.31 -2.56
N VAL A 402 -0.13 -7.38 -1.87
CA VAL A 402 -0.61 -8.74 -2.15
C VAL A 402 -1.27 -9.31 -0.90
N GLY A 403 -2.48 -9.83 -1.05
CA GLY A 403 -3.21 -10.51 0.02
C GLY A 403 -3.17 -12.03 -0.15
N ILE A 404 -3.09 -12.78 0.93
CA ILE A 404 -3.20 -14.24 0.92
C ILE A 404 -3.79 -14.74 2.25
N ARG A 405 -4.71 -15.71 2.20
CA ARG A 405 -5.16 -16.44 3.41
C ARG A 405 -4.18 -17.57 3.71
N ARG A 406 -3.73 -17.66 4.96
CA ARG A 406 -2.87 -18.75 5.41
C ARG A 406 -3.73 -19.98 5.66
N VAL A 407 -3.87 -20.83 4.66
CA VAL A 407 -4.60 -22.09 4.81
C VAL A 407 -3.73 -23.10 5.57
N ILE A 408 -4.36 -23.86 6.47
CA ILE A 408 -3.79 -25.13 6.92
C ILE A 408 -3.75 -26.01 5.67
N LYS A 409 -2.58 -26.48 5.27
CA LYS A 409 -2.52 -27.51 4.24
C LYS A 409 -3.02 -28.79 4.91
N ILE A 410 -4.34 -29.01 4.91
CA ILE A 410 -4.90 -30.34 5.17
C ILE A 410 -4.22 -31.19 4.09
N LYS A 411 -3.28 -32.05 4.49
CA LYS A 411 -2.75 -33.03 3.55
C LYS A 411 -3.98 -33.84 3.16
N ALA A 412 -4.47 -33.63 1.94
CA ALA A 412 -5.27 -34.60 1.22
C ALA A 412 -4.38 -35.86 1.13
N SER A 413 -4.36 -36.64 2.20
CA SER A 413 -3.88 -37.98 2.13
C SER A 413 -4.95 -38.69 1.34
N SER A 414 -4.61 -39.21 0.17
CA SER A 414 -5.44 -40.13 -0.63
C SER A 414 -5.79 -41.43 0.12
N SER A 415 -5.47 -41.51 1.41
CA SER A 415 -5.73 -42.60 2.36
C SER A 415 -6.54 -42.15 3.59
N ALA A 416 -7.03 -40.90 3.64
CA ALA A 416 -7.79 -40.38 4.77
C ALA A 416 -9.19 -41.01 4.77
N THR A 417 -9.40 -42.01 5.63
CA THR A 417 -10.77 -42.48 5.89
C THR A 417 -11.50 -41.37 6.64
N ALA A 418 -12.66 -40.97 6.11
CA ALA A 418 -13.59 -40.10 6.82
C ALA A 418 -14.55 -40.97 7.63
N ARG A 419 -14.92 -40.51 8.83
CA ARG A 419 -15.95 -41.12 9.68
C ARG A 419 -16.92 -40.01 10.07
N TYR A 420 -18.20 -40.23 9.84
CA TYR A 420 -19.28 -39.31 10.20
C TYR A 420 -20.13 -40.01 11.25
N CYS A 421 -20.26 -39.40 12.42
CA CYS A 421 -20.88 -40.00 13.59
C CYS A 421 -21.69 -38.93 14.33
N LEU A 422 -22.96 -38.80 13.98
CA LEU A 422 -23.86 -37.83 14.58
C LEU A 422 -24.63 -38.38 15.79
N GLU A 423 -24.36 -39.63 16.16
CA GLU A 423 -24.95 -40.25 17.35
C GLU A 423 -23.99 -40.22 18.55
N GLN A 424 -24.41 -39.55 19.64
CA GLN A 424 -23.55 -39.27 20.81
C GLN A 424 -22.89 -40.51 21.42
N ARG A 425 -23.61 -41.64 21.49
CA ARG A 425 -23.10 -42.89 22.09
C ARG A 425 -21.88 -43.47 21.36
N TYR A 426 -21.70 -43.15 20.08
CA TYR A 426 -20.59 -43.66 19.26
C TYR A 426 -19.43 -42.67 19.11
N VAL A 427 -19.59 -41.39 19.50
CA VAL A 427 -18.55 -40.35 19.34
C VAL A 427 -17.22 -40.74 20.00
N SER A 428 -17.26 -41.25 21.23
CA SER A 428 -16.05 -41.67 21.96
C SER A 428 -15.28 -42.77 21.22
N ARG A 429 -16.02 -43.72 20.63
CA ARG A 429 -15.45 -44.82 19.84
C ARG A 429 -14.88 -44.30 18.53
N THR A 430 -15.64 -43.47 17.80
CA THR A 430 -15.21 -42.84 16.54
C THR A 430 -13.90 -42.06 16.72
N LEU A 431 -13.79 -41.25 17.77
CA LEU A 431 -12.57 -40.51 18.07
C LEU A 431 -11.40 -41.44 18.39
N THR A 432 -11.63 -42.48 19.20
CA THR A 432 -10.61 -43.45 19.61
C THR A 432 -10.08 -44.26 18.42
N ASN A 433 -10.97 -44.72 17.53
CA ASN A 433 -10.65 -45.57 16.39
C ASN A 433 -10.12 -44.81 15.18
N SER A 434 -10.28 -43.48 15.15
CA SER A 434 -9.75 -42.64 14.06
C SER A 434 -8.22 -42.60 14.07
N LYS A 435 -7.64 -42.92 12.91
CA LYS A 435 -6.19 -43.00 12.69
C LYS A 435 -5.63 -41.68 12.15
N LYS A 436 -4.30 -41.56 12.14
CA LYS A 436 -3.60 -40.39 11.60
C LYS A 436 -4.06 -40.04 10.19
N ASN A 437 -4.29 -38.75 9.94
CA ASN A 437 -4.85 -38.18 8.70
C ASN A 437 -6.33 -38.47 8.43
N ASN A 438 -7.05 -39.19 9.30
CA ASN A 438 -8.49 -39.37 9.15
C ASN A 438 -9.25 -38.06 9.40
N LEU A 439 -10.45 -37.97 8.82
CA LEU A 439 -11.48 -37.01 9.21
C LEU A 439 -12.46 -37.69 10.15
N ALA A 440 -12.82 -37.03 11.25
CA ALA A 440 -13.95 -37.39 12.10
C ALA A 440 -14.91 -36.20 12.17
N VAL A 441 -16.12 -36.36 11.63
CA VAL A 441 -17.25 -35.45 11.86
C VAL A 441 -18.08 -36.03 12.98
N ILE A 442 -18.26 -35.29 14.06
CA ILE A 442 -18.91 -35.79 15.28
C ILE A 442 -20.06 -34.89 15.73
N ASP A 443 -21.05 -35.47 16.40
CA ASP A 443 -21.96 -34.69 17.23
C ASP A 443 -21.18 -34.05 18.40
N PRO A 444 -21.30 -32.73 18.62
CA PRO A 444 -20.55 -32.04 19.65
C PRO A 444 -21.20 -32.10 21.04
N THR A 445 -22.40 -32.67 21.19
CA THR A 445 -23.12 -32.67 22.47
C THR A 445 -22.38 -33.54 23.49
N GLY A 446 -22.18 -33.01 24.70
CA GLY A 446 -21.41 -33.71 25.74
C GLY A 446 -19.92 -33.84 25.43
N ILE A 447 -19.39 -32.89 24.65
CA ILE A 447 -18.01 -32.88 24.11
C ILE A 447 -16.95 -33.33 25.13
N ASN A 448 -16.23 -34.40 24.82
CA ASN A 448 -15.10 -34.89 25.62
C ASN A 448 -13.79 -34.31 25.08
N THR A 449 -13.34 -33.21 25.67
CA THR A 449 -12.15 -32.47 25.23
C THR A 449 -10.87 -33.31 25.29
N SER A 450 -10.77 -34.24 26.24
CA SER A 450 -9.63 -35.15 26.36
C SER A 450 -9.54 -36.11 25.17
N LEU A 451 -10.66 -36.67 24.71
CA LEU A 451 -10.67 -37.55 23.54
C LEU A 451 -10.36 -36.79 22.25
N ILE A 452 -10.85 -35.56 22.10
CA ILE A 452 -10.50 -34.70 20.97
C ILE A 452 -9.00 -34.38 20.96
N ALA A 453 -8.43 -34.02 22.11
CA ALA A 453 -6.99 -33.79 22.23
C ALA A 453 -6.18 -35.03 21.82
N LYS A 454 -6.52 -36.21 22.36
CA LYS A 454 -5.88 -37.48 22.01
C LYS A 454 -6.00 -37.79 20.51
N ALA A 455 -7.15 -37.55 19.89
CA ALA A 455 -7.35 -37.74 18.45
C ALA A 455 -6.47 -36.80 17.64
N LYS A 456 -6.38 -35.53 18.04
CA LYS A 456 -5.54 -34.54 17.37
C LYS A 456 -4.05 -34.80 17.53
N ASP A 457 -3.61 -35.30 18.67
CA ASP A 457 -2.22 -35.72 18.89
C ASP A 457 -1.84 -36.88 17.96
N ARG A 458 -2.79 -37.77 17.65
CA ARG A 458 -2.63 -38.79 16.60
C ARG A 458 -2.64 -38.22 15.18
N GLY A 459 -3.00 -36.95 14.99
CA GLY A 459 -3.13 -36.29 13.70
C GLY A 459 -4.48 -36.51 13.01
N VAL A 460 -5.55 -36.76 13.76
CA VAL A 460 -6.93 -36.79 13.25
C VAL A 460 -7.44 -35.35 13.07
N VAL A 461 -8.13 -35.10 11.96
CA VAL A 461 -8.88 -33.87 11.73
C VAL A 461 -10.29 -34.05 12.29
N VAL A 462 -10.67 -33.23 13.27
CA VAL A 462 -11.97 -33.34 13.95
C VAL A 462 -12.84 -32.15 13.60
N TYR A 463 -14.04 -32.39 13.09
CA TYR A 463 -15.10 -31.41 12.88
C TYR A 463 -16.28 -31.71 13.79
N GLY A 464 -16.87 -30.69 14.41
CA GLY A 464 -18.13 -30.87 15.13
C GLY A 464 -19.32 -30.38 14.30
N TYR A 465 -20.41 -31.13 14.33
CA TYR A 465 -21.64 -30.83 13.62
C TYR A 465 -22.34 -29.58 14.17
N ILE A 466 -22.87 -28.75 13.27
CA ILE A 466 -23.83 -27.68 13.55
C ILE A 466 -24.84 -27.65 12.40
N ASN A 467 -26.13 -27.82 12.72
CA ASN A 467 -27.19 -27.56 11.75
C ASN A 467 -27.39 -26.04 11.61
N ALA A 468 -26.98 -25.46 10.49
CA ALA A 468 -27.02 -24.01 10.30
C ALA A 468 -28.39 -23.52 9.83
N GLY A 469 -29.10 -24.33 9.04
CA GLY A 469 -30.37 -23.98 8.39
C GLY A 469 -31.62 -24.62 8.98
N ALA A 470 -31.48 -25.59 9.90
CA ALA A 470 -32.62 -26.22 10.56
C ALA A 470 -32.43 -26.33 12.08
N LEU A 471 -33.56 -26.45 12.77
CA LEU A 471 -33.72 -26.55 14.21
C LEU A 471 -34.17 -27.96 14.58
N GLU A 472 -33.36 -28.66 15.37
CA GLU A 472 -33.60 -30.04 15.79
C GLU A 472 -34.29 -30.09 17.16
N LYS A 473 -35.44 -30.78 17.26
CA LYS A 473 -36.21 -30.91 18.52
C LYS A 473 -35.49 -31.64 19.64
N THR A 474 -34.48 -32.45 19.32
CA THR A 474 -33.66 -33.19 20.27
C THR A 474 -32.62 -32.31 20.97
N ARG A 475 -32.37 -31.08 20.49
CA ARG A 475 -31.35 -30.19 21.04
C ARG A 475 -31.87 -29.46 22.28
N LYS A 476 -31.02 -29.32 23.29
CA LYS A 476 -31.34 -28.59 24.53
C LYS A 476 -31.75 -27.13 24.29
N TYR A 477 -31.30 -26.53 23.19
CA TYR A 477 -31.64 -25.16 22.82
C TYR A 477 -32.94 -25.03 22.01
N TYR A 478 -33.65 -26.13 21.72
CA TYR A 478 -34.83 -26.10 20.85
C TYR A 478 -35.88 -25.08 21.31
N SER A 479 -36.28 -25.12 22.59
CA SER A 479 -37.31 -24.23 23.13
C SER A 479 -36.94 -22.75 23.06
N GLN A 480 -35.64 -22.42 23.04
CA GLN A 480 -35.17 -21.04 22.88
C GLN A 480 -35.43 -20.51 21.48
N PHE A 481 -35.52 -21.39 20.48
CA PHE A 481 -35.61 -21.03 19.06
C PHE A 481 -36.85 -21.61 18.36
N GLU A 482 -37.79 -22.25 19.06
CA GLU A 482 -38.95 -22.91 18.43
C GLU A 482 -39.94 -21.94 17.74
N HIS A 483 -40.24 -20.81 18.37
CA HIS A 483 -39.77 -19.55 17.87
C HIS A 483 -39.74 -19.36 16.36
N LEU A 484 -38.54 -19.61 15.86
CA LEU A 484 -37.96 -19.29 14.56
C LEU A 484 -38.26 -20.31 13.46
N ARG A 485 -39.00 -21.36 13.77
CA ARG A 485 -39.37 -22.40 12.80
C ARG A 485 -40.15 -21.79 11.64
N ILE A 486 -39.75 -22.13 10.42
CA ILE A 486 -40.41 -21.78 9.16
C ILE A 486 -41.42 -22.87 8.82
N CYS A 487 -40.96 -24.11 8.65
CA CYS A 487 -41.78 -25.28 8.37
C CYS A 487 -41.03 -26.55 8.80
N GLU A 488 -41.72 -27.68 8.79
CA GLU A 488 -41.10 -28.99 9.02
C GLU A 488 -40.05 -29.29 7.95
N TYR A 489 -38.93 -29.87 8.38
CA TYR A 489 -37.87 -30.28 7.47
C TYR A 489 -38.21 -31.65 6.88
N ASP A 490 -38.40 -31.66 5.57
CA ASP A 490 -38.86 -32.83 4.83
C ASP A 490 -37.94 -34.04 5.02
N GLY A 491 -38.53 -35.17 5.40
CA GLY A 491 -37.82 -36.42 5.65
C GLY A 491 -37.24 -36.57 7.06
N TRP A 492 -37.31 -35.52 7.90
CA TRP A 492 -36.73 -35.49 9.25
C TRP A 492 -37.77 -35.06 10.30
N PRO A 493 -38.62 -35.98 10.80
CA PRO A 493 -39.65 -35.65 11.78
C PRO A 493 -39.08 -35.01 13.04
N GLY A 494 -39.60 -33.84 13.42
CA GLY A 494 -39.10 -33.08 14.56
C GLY A 494 -37.93 -32.15 14.25
N GLU A 495 -37.52 -32.05 12.99
CA GLU A 495 -36.65 -30.97 12.50
C GLU A 495 -37.45 -29.93 11.72
N TYR A 496 -36.95 -28.69 11.73
CA TYR A 496 -37.65 -27.57 11.13
C TYR A 496 -36.67 -26.61 10.46
N TRP A 497 -36.94 -26.19 9.23
CA TRP A 497 -36.22 -25.07 8.64
C TRP A 497 -36.33 -23.85 9.56
N VAL A 498 -35.24 -23.12 9.78
CA VAL A 498 -35.18 -22.04 10.77
C VAL A 498 -34.89 -20.70 10.11
N ASP A 499 -35.46 -19.61 10.62
CA ASP A 499 -35.12 -18.26 10.16
C ASP A 499 -33.69 -17.88 10.55
N VAL A 500 -32.75 -18.16 9.65
CA VAL A 500 -31.32 -17.88 9.82
C VAL A 500 -30.98 -16.39 9.83
N THR A 501 -31.92 -15.52 9.48
CA THR A 501 -31.68 -14.07 9.48
C THR A 501 -31.79 -13.46 10.88
N SER A 502 -32.42 -14.19 11.80
CA SER A 502 -32.53 -13.81 13.21
C SER A 502 -31.16 -13.59 13.85
N SER A 503 -31.01 -12.43 14.52
CA SER A 503 -29.80 -12.10 15.27
C SER A 503 -29.49 -13.09 16.39
N SER A 504 -30.51 -13.64 17.06
CA SER A 504 -30.32 -14.63 18.13
C SER A 504 -29.81 -15.96 17.57
N TRP A 505 -30.31 -16.39 16.41
CA TRP A 505 -29.82 -17.59 15.72
C TRP A 505 -28.39 -17.43 15.21
N LYS A 506 -28.08 -16.32 14.54
CA LYS A 506 -26.70 -16.04 14.10
C LYS A 506 -25.71 -16.06 15.27
N THR A 507 -26.09 -15.45 16.40
CA THR A 507 -25.26 -15.44 17.62
C THR A 507 -25.08 -16.85 18.17
N HIS A 508 -26.15 -17.64 18.23
CA HIS A 508 -26.10 -19.03 18.63
C HIS A 508 -25.11 -19.86 17.80
N LEU A 509 -25.19 -19.81 16.47
CA LEU A 509 -24.27 -20.53 15.58
C LEU A 509 -22.79 -20.16 15.83
N ILE A 510 -22.51 -18.87 16.05
CA ILE A 510 -21.16 -18.38 16.34
C ILE A 510 -20.69 -18.85 17.71
N ASP A 511 -21.57 -18.85 18.72
CA ASP A 511 -21.23 -19.27 20.08
C ASP A 511 -21.03 -20.79 20.17
N GLU A 512 -21.79 -21.60 19.44
CA GLU A 512 -21.51 -23.03 19.30
C GLU A 512 -20.15 -23.28 18.64
N ALA A 513 -19.81 -22.55 17.58
CA ALA A 513 -18.48 -22.62 16.98
C ALA A 513 -17.36 -22.23 17.98
N LYS A 514 -17.58 -21.23 18.85
CA LYS A 514 -16.62 -20.87 19.92
C LYS A 514 -16.48 -21.99 20.94
N LYS A 515 -17.57 -22.61 21.39
CA LYS A 515 -17.56 -23.74 22.33
C LYS A 515 -16.77 -24.92 21.74
N GLN A 516 -17.05 -25.29 20.50
CA GLN A 516 -16.33 -26.37 19.83
C GLN A 516 -14.85 -26.04 19.61
N LYS A 517 -14.51 -24.79 19.26
CA LYS A 517 -13.11 -24.35 19.22
C LYS A 517 -12.42 -24.53 20.59
N ALA A 518 -13.09 -24.14 21.67
CA ALA A 518 -12.55 -24.30 23.03
C ALA A 518 -12.32 -25.78 23.38
N ALA A 519 -13.20 -26.66 22.88
CA ALA A 519 -13.02 -28.12 22.98
C ALA A 519 -11.88 -28.68 22.10
N GLY A 520 -11.33 -27.86 21.21
CA GLY A 520 -10.16 -28.18 20.42
C GLY A 520 -10.45 -28.72 19.04
N VAL A 521 -11.67 -28.66 18.50
CA VAL A 521 -11.94 -29.12 17.12
C VAL A 521 -11.13 -28.33 16.08
N THR A 522 -11.06 -28.86 14.85
CA THR A 522 -10.39 -28.22 13.70
C THR A 522 -11.34 -27.25 12.98
N GLY A 523 -12.62 -27.61 12.90
CA GLY A 523 -13.66 -26.85 12.23
C GLY A 523 -15.06 -27.28 12.64
N VAL A 524 -16.06 -26.65 12.05
CA VAL A 524 -17.48 -26.99 12.17
C VAL A 524 -17.99 -27.53 10.83
N TYR A 525 -18.71 -28.64 10.90
CA TYR A 525 -19.47 -29.19 9.78
C TYR A 525 -20.82 -28.49 9.77
N PHE A 526 -21.06 -27.68 8.75
CA PHE A 526 -22.18 -26.74 8.68
C PHE A 526 -23.24 -27.30 7.75
N ASP A 527 -24.31 -27.83 8.34
CA ASP A 527 -25.36 -28.49 7.60
C ASP A 527 -26.50 -27.55 7.20
N ASN A 528 -27.26 -27.95 6.18
CA ASN A 528 -28.49 -27.30 5.72
C ASN A 528 -28.34 -25.83 5.27
N VAL A 529 -27.20 -25.45 4.68
CA VAL A 529 -27.05 -24.11 4.06
C VAL A 529 -27.91 -23.95 2.80
N GLU A 530 -28.51 -25.04 2.32
CA GLU A 530 -29.55 -25.17 1.30
C GLU A 530 -30.78 -24.33 1.59
N ILE A 531 -31.01 -23.91 2.84
CA ILE A 531 -32.08 -22.96 3.13
C ILE A 531 -32.03 -21.73 2.19
N TYR A 532 -30.83 -21.35 1.74
CA TYR A 532 -30.63 -20.35 0.69
C TYR A 532 -31.38 -20.65 -0.61
N TYR A 533 -31.36 -21.91 -1.06
CA TYR A 533 -32.14 -22.38 -2.21
C TYR A 533 -33.63 -22.48 -1.85
N MET A 534 -33.94 -23.11 -0.71
CA MET A 534 -35.31 -23.43 -0.31
C MET A 534 -36.20 -22.18 -0.19
N VAL A 535 -35.72 -21.08 0.42
CA VAL A 535 -36.54 -19.86 0.59
C VAL A 535 -37.00 -19.22 -0.72
N LYS A 536 -36.35 -19.54 -1.85
CA LYS A 536 -36.76 -19.05 -3.18
C LYS A 536 -37.56 -20.08 -3.97
N HIS A 537 -37.24 -21.36 -3.79
CA HIS A 537 -37.78 -22.45 -4.61
C HIS A 537 -38.91 -23.22 -3.94
N GLY A 538 -39.24 -22.87 -2.69
CA GLY A 538 -40.28 -23.49 -1.90
C GLY A 538 -39.73 -24.57 -0.97
N PHE A 539 -40.52 -24.89 0.04
CA PHE A 539 -40.32 -26.00 0.97
C PHE A 539 -41.32 -27.09 0.64
N HIS A 540 -41.03 -28.36 0.91
CA HIS A 540 -42.03 -29.42 0.75
C HIS A 540 -42.90 -29.61 2.00
N GLY A 541 -42.52 -28.97 3.11
CA GLY A 541 -43.32 -28.88 4.33
C GLY A 541 -44.68 -28.24 4.07
N LYS A 542 -45.75 -28.95 4.42
CA LYS A 542 -47.14 -28.55 4.11
C LYS A 542 -47.67 -27.37 4.94
N HIS A 543 -47.02 -27.05 6.05
CA HIS A 543 -47.44 -26.01 6.98
C HIS A 543 -46.30 -25.03 7.28
N LEU A 544 -46.56 -23.75 7.05
CA LEU A 544 -45.69 -22.65 7.45
C LEU A 544 -46.09 -22.16 8.84
N TYR A 545 -45.14 -22.16 9.77
CA TYR A 545 -45.25 -21.52 11.07
C TYR A 545 -44.93 -20.02 11.01
N ARG A 546 -44.25 -19.57 9.95
CA ARG A 546 -43.97 -18.16 9.61
C ARG A 546 -43.60 -18.02 8.14
N ASP A 547 -43.60 -16.78 7.66
CA ASP A 547 -43.08 -16.44 6.34
C ASP A 547 -41.56 -16.64 6.26
N PRO A 548 -41.04 -17.24 5.18
CA PRO A 548 -39.61 -17.38 4.99
C PRO A 548 -38.95 -16.03 4.66
N PRO A 549 -37.72 -15.80 5.15
CA PRO A 549 -36.95 -14.62 4.77
C PRO A 549 -36.55 -14.65 3.29
N SER A 550 -36.23 -13.49 2.72
CA SER A 550 -35.75 -13.44 1.34
C SER A 550 -34.42 -14.21 1.17
N GLN A 551 -34.22 -14.80 -0.02
CA GLN A 551 -32.95 -15.44 -0.40
C GLN A 551 -31.73 -14.53 -0.19
N GLU A 552 -31.87 -13.23 -0.44
CA GLU A 552 -30.79 -12.27 -0.24
C GLU A 552 -30.47 -12.07 1.25
N SER A 553 -31.49 -11.99 2.10
CA SER A 553 -31.31 -11.88 3.55
C SER A 553 -30.65 -13.14 4.12
N VAL A 554 -31.07 -14.32 3.66
CA VAL A 554 -30.44 -15.61 4.02
C VAL A 554 -28.97 -15.64 3.61
N TYR A 555 -28.67 -15.25 2.37
CA TYR A 555 -27.28 -15.20 1.89
C TYR A 555 -26.41 -14.29 2.76
N LYS A 556 -26.89 -13.08 3.06
CA LYS A 556 -26.17 -12.13 3.92
C LYS A 556 -25.95 -12.69 5.32
N ALA A 557 -26.97 -13.31 5.91
CA ALA A 557 -26.92 -13.87 7.26
C ALA A 557 -25.91 -15.03 7.36
N LEU A 558 -26.02 -16.05 6.51
CA LEU A 558 -25.08 -17.17 6.48
C LEU A 558 -23.67 -16.69 6.14
N SER A 559 -23.53 -15.74 5.20
CA SER A 559 -22.23 -15.17 4.87
C SER A 559 -21.58 -14.46 6.05
N GLU A 560 -22.36 -13.71 6.84
CA GLU A 560 -21.90 -13.06 8.06
C GLU A 560 -21.38 -14.09 9.07
N VAL A 561 -22.18 -15.13 9.34
CA VAL A 561 -21.84 -16.20 10.29
C VAL A 561 -20.56 -16.91 9.88
N ILE A 562 -20.46 -17.38 8.63
CA ILE A 562 -19.27 -18.09 8.12
C ILE A 562 -18.04 -17.20 8.22
N LYS A 563 -18.14 -15.92 7.83
CA LYS A 563 -17.02 -14.97 7.94
C LYS A 563 -16.63 -14.72 9.39
N LYS A 564 -17.57 -14.65 10.34
CA LYS A 564 -17.26 -14.46 11.75
C LYS A 564 -16.60 -15.71 12.34
N ILE A 565 -17.09 -16.90 12.03
CA ILE A 565 -16.47 -18.16 12.47
C ILE A 565 -15.04 -18.26 11.93
N GLU A 566 -14.82 -18.04 10.64
CA GLU A 566 -13.48 -18.17 10.04
C GLU A 566 -12.51 -17.06 10.50
N ASN A 567 -12.95 -15.81 10.55
CA ASN A 567 -12.04 -14.67 10.79
C ASN A 567 -11.87 -14.32 12.27
N GLU A 568 -12.90 -14.52 13.10
CA GLU A 568 -12.92 -14.11 14.51
C GLU A 568 -12.78 -15.34 15.43
N VAL A 569 -13.58 -16.38 15.21
CA VAL A 569 -13.44 -17.63 15.97
C VAL A 569 -12.15 -18.34 15.55
N GLY A 570 -11.82 -18.44 14.26
CA GLY A 570 -10.55 -18.98 13.77
C GLY A 570 -10.49 -20.50 13.76
N ILE A 571 -11.61 -21.14 13.41
CA ILE A 571 -11.72 -22.56 13.03
C ILE A 571 -12.39 -22.64 11.65
N LEU A 572 -12.22 -23.78 10.97
CA LEU A 572 -12.73 -23.97 9.61
C LEU A 572 -14.26 -24.12 9.58
N VAL A 573 -14.89 -23.71 8.48
CA VAL A 573 -16.27 -24.06 8.16
C VAL A 573 -16.28 -24.95 6.92
N MET A 574 -16.83 -26.15 7.06
CA MET A 574 -17.12 -27.06 5.94
C MET A 574 -18.63 -27.09 5.73
N PRO A 575 -19.17 -26.39 4.71
CA PRO A 575 -20.55 -26.57 4.32
C PRO A 575 -20.79 -27.99 3.82
N ASN A 576 -21.89 -28.57 4.27
CA ASN A 576 -22.45 -29.77 3.68
C ASN A 576 -23.41 -29.37 2.56
N CYS A 577 -23.24 -30.00 1.40
CA CYS A 577 -24.03 -29.77 0.20
C CYS A 577 -24.14 -28.25 -0.14
N GLY A 578 -25.33 -27.71 -0.37
CA GLY A 578 -25.55 -26.26 -0.48
C GLY A 578 -24.90 -25.58 -1.68
N ASP A 579 -24.76 -26.29 -2.79
CA ASP A 579 -23.91 -25.92 -3.92
C ASP A 579 -24.23 -24.52 -4.50
N THR A 580 -25.50 -24.13 -4.59
CA THR A 580 -25.90 -22.81 -5.09
C THR A 580 -25.45 -21.68 -4.15
N PHE A 581 -25.52 -21.89 -2.84
CA PHE A 581 -25.00 -20.98 -1.83
C PHE A 581 -23.48 -20.90 -1.93
N VAL A 582 -22.79 -22.05 -1.94
CA VAL A 582 -21.32 -22.12 -1.97
C VAL A 582 -20.76 -21.45 -3.23
N ARG A 583 -21.37 -21.68 -4.40
CA ARG A 583 -20.98 -21.02 -5.66
C ARG A 583 -21.07 -19.49 -5.57
N ARG A 584 -22.16 -18.98 -5.00
CA ARG A 584 -22.32 -17.54 -4.80
C ARG A 584 -21.32 -17.01 -3.77
N PHE A 585 -21.20 -17.69 -2.64
CA PHE A 585 -20.32 -17.27 -1.55
C PHE A 585 -18.87 -17.20 -1.99
N GLU A 586 -18.35 -18.21 -2.68
CA GLU A 586 -16.97 -18.24 -3.18
C GLU A 586 -16.72 -17.19 -4.26
N LYS A 587 -17.72 -16.88 -5.10
CA LYS A 587 -17.61 -15.78 -6.07
C LYS A 587 -17.39 -14.44 -5.38
N ASP A 588 -18.15 -14.18 -4.32
CA ASP A 588 -18.10 -12.90 -3.59
C ASP A 588 -16.95 -12.87 -2.56
N ASN A 589 -16.55 -14.03 -2.04
CA ASN A 589 -15.60 -14.19 -0.94
C ASN A 589 -14.54 -15.28 -1.25
N PRO A 590 -13.72 -15.11 -2.31
CA PRO A 590 -12.85 -16.18 -2.80
C PRO A 590 -11.85 -16.67 -1.75
N GLY A 591 -11.76 -17.99 -1.62
CA GLY A 591 -10.84 -18.69 -0.72
C GLY A 591 -11.18 -18.58 0.76
N VAL A 592 -12.43 -18.26 1.11
CA VAL A 592 -12.91 -18.34 2.50
C VAL A 592 -13.30 -19.78 2.84
N ILE A 593 -14.16 -20.42 2.05
CA ILE A 593 -14.47 -21.85 2.18
C ILE A 593 -13.30 -22.63 1.58
N LEU A 594 -12.72 -23.53 2.36
CA LEU A 594 -11.57 -24.34 1.94
C LEU A 594 -11.92 -25.80 1.66
N GLU A 595 -13.11 -26.21 2.06
CA GLU A 595 -13.53 -27.59 2.13
C GLU A 595 -15.05 -27.66 2.00
N VAL A 596 -15.53 -28.66 1.26
CA VAL A 596 -16.96 -28.93 1.08
C VAL A 596 -17.21 -30.42 1.25
N ASN A 597 -18.40 -30.76 1.77
CA ASN A 597 -18.95 -32.10 1.72
C ASN A 597 -20.15 -32.14 0.78
N VAL A 598 -20.39 -33.26 0.10
CA VAL A 598 -21.62 -33.53 -0.64
C VAL A 598 -22.13 -34.91 -0.28
N GLU A 599 -23.40 -35.00 0.10
CA GLU A 599 -24.10 -36.25 0.35
C GLU A 599 -24.77 -36.74 -0.93
N GLY A 600 -24.59 -38.03 -1.22
CA GLY A 600 -25.18 -38.73 -2.34
C GLY A 600 -24.82 -38.16 -3.71
N VAL A 601 -23.54 -38.24 -4.11
CA VAL A 601 -23.17 -37.89 -5.50
C VAL A 601 -23.66 -38.96 -6.47
N LEU A 602 -23.45 -40.23 -6.12
CA LEU A 602 -23.93 -41.37 -6.89
C LEU A 602 -25.11 -42.06 -6.22
N TYR A 603 -25.11 -42.17 -4.89
CA TYR A 603 -26.07 -42.96 -4.14
C TYR A 603 -26.66 -42.18 -2.95
N GLU A 604 -27.97 -41.97 -2.99
CA GLU A 604 -28.76 -41.34 -1.93
C GLU A 604 -29.93 -42.25 -1.60
N ASP A 605 -30.33 -42.34 -0.32
CA ASP A 605 -31.41 -43.22 0.12
C ASP A 605 -31.25 -44.68 -0.32
N PHE A 606 -29.99 -45.13 -0.42
CA PHE A 606 -29.58 -46.47 -0.86
C PHE A 606 -29.74 -46.76 -2.35
N ASP A 607 -30.30 -45.83 -3.11
CA ASP A 607 -30.53 -45.94 -4.54
C ASP A 607 -29.55 -45.08 -5.35
N ARG A 608 -29.22 -45.55 -6.55
CA ARG A 608 -28.33 -44.81 -7.45
C ARG A 608 -29.11 -43.64 -8.07
N LYS A 609 -28.58 -42.42 -7.97
CA LYS A 609 -29.13 -41.21 -8.55
C LYS A 609 -29.24 -41.29 -10.08
N SER A 610 -30.14 -40.46 -10.61
CA SER A 610 -30.28 -40.30 -12.05
C SER A 610 -29.00 -39.77 -12.68
N SER A 611 -28.79 -40.07 -13.98
CA SER A 611 -27.60 -39.61 -14.69
C SER A 611 -27.47 -38.08 -14.72
N ASP A 612 -28.58 -37.35 -14.64
CA ASP A 612 -28.62 -35.90 -14.71
C ASP A 612 -28.16 -35.27 -13.39
N GLU A 613 -28.64 -35.79 -12.26
CA GLU A 613 -28.18 -35.40 -10.93
C GLU A 613 -26.70 -35.71 -10.72
N VAL A 614 -26.25 -36.92 -11.11
CA VAL A 614 -24.84 -37.32 -11.04
C VAL A 614 -23.96 -36.34 -11.82
N ARG A 615 -24.35 -35.96 -13.05
CA ARG A 615 -23.61 -34.98 -13.86
C ARG A 615 -23.57 -33.61 -13.20
N TYR A 616 -24.67 -33.18 -12.59
CA TYR A 616 -24.74 -31.90 -11.88
C TYR A 616 -23.77 -31.84 -10.69
N LEU A 617 -23.85 -32.83 -9.79
CA LEU A 617 -23.02 -32.89 -8.58
C LEU A 617 -21.54 -33.11 -8.92
N THR A 618 -21.26 -33.88 -9.97
CA THR A 618 -19.89 -34.03 -10.50
C THR A 618 -19.33 -32.70 -10.96
N SER A 619 -20.10 -31.94 -11.75
CA SER A 619 -19.69 -30.59 -12.20
C SER A 619 -19.46 -29.63 -11.03
N TYR A 620 -20.23 -29.76 -9.95
CA TYR A 620 -20.01 -28.98 -8.72
C TYR A 620 -18.71 -29.33 -8.02
N LEU A 621 -18.46 -30.61 -7.73
CA LEU A 621 -17.23 -31.02 -7.05
C LEU A 621 -15.98 -30.76 -7.90
N ASP A 622 -16.03 -30.97 -9.22
CA ASP A 622 -14.93 -30.61 -10.13
C ASP A 622 -14.67 -29.10 -10.12
N TRP A 623 -15.72 -28.28 -10.05
CA TRP A 623 -15.61 -26.82 -9.94
C TRP A 623 -14.97 -26.38 -8.62
N CYS A 624 -15.27 -27.07 -7.51
CA CYS A 624 -14.65 -26.86 -6.20
C CYS A 624 -13.17 -27.27 -6.21
N ALA A 625 -12.87 -28.47 -6.73
CA ALA A 625 -11.52 -29.00 -6.85
C ALA A 625 -10.62 -28.10 -7.70
N GLY A 626 -11.13 -27.58 -8.82
CA GLY A 626 -10.44 -26.62 -9.69
C GLY A 626 -10.09 -25.29 -9.00
N ARG A 627 -10.71 -24.98 -7.87
CA ARG A 627 -10.40 -23.82 -7.01
C ARG A 627 -9.51 -24.16 -5.82
N GLY A 628 -9.07 -25.41 -5.73
CA GLY A 628 -8.20 -25.90 -4.67
C GLY A 628 -8.93 -26.18 -3.35
N MET A 629 -10.27 -26.33 -3.38
CA MET A 629 -11.03 -26.79 -2.23
C MET A 629 -10.81 -28.29 -2.00
N VAL A 630 -10.82 -28.69 -0.73
CA VAL A 630 -10.91 -30.11 -0.35
C VAL A 630 -12.33 -30.59 -0.63
N THR A 631 -12.47 -31.60 -1.48
CA THR A 631 -13.77 -32.14 -1.89
C THR A 631 -14.03 -33.48 -1.21
N ARG A 632 -15.12 -33.57 -0.45
CA ARG A 632 -15.52 -34.78 0.27
C ARG A 632 -16.93 -35.18 -0.10
N GLY A 633 -17.29 -36.42 0.20
CA GLY A 633 -18.68 -36.80 0.21
C GLY A 633 -19.01 -38.01 1.05
N ILE A 634 -20.32 -38.20 1.19
CA ILE A 634 -20.96 -39.34 1.83
C ILE A 634 -21.81 -40.01 0.76
N GLU A 635 -21.74 -41.32 0.65
CA GLU A 635 -22.57 -42.11 -0.26
C GLU A 635 -23.36 -43.13 0.55
N TYR A 636 -24.66 -43.19 0.30
CA TYR A 636 -25.56 -44.09 1.02
C TYR A 636 -25.86 -45.29 0.16
N THR A 637 -25.21 -46.43 0.42
CA THR A 637 -25.47 -47.67 -0.33
C THR A 637 -25.29 -48.90 0.55
N LYS A 638 -26.21 -49.86 0.41
CA LYS A 638 -26.12 -51.17 1.08
C LYS A 638 -25.30 -52.17 0.26
N SER A 639 -25.09 -51.90 -1.03
CA SER A 639 -24.37 -52.81 -1.93
C SER A 639 -22.87 -52.64 -1.86
N SER A 640 -22.13 -53.75 -1.81
CA SER A 640 -20.68 -53.74 -1.97
C SER A 640 -20.24 -53.20 -3.33
N SER A 641 -21.00 -53.47 -4.39
CA SER A 641 -20.69 -52.97 -5.74
C SER A 641 -20.88 -51.45 -5.85
N GLY A 642 -21.94 -50.90 -5.27
CA GLY A 642 -22.14 -49.46 -5.22
C GLY A 642 -21.06 -48.75 -4.39
N ALA A 643 -20.65 -49.36 -3.29
CA ALA A 643 -19.55 -48.85 -2.46
C ALA A 643 -18.21 -48.80 -3.21
N GLU A 644 -17.94 -49.81 -4.05
CA GLU A 644 -16.76 -49.86 -4.91
C GLU A 644 -16.85 -48.83 -6.05
N GLU A 645 -17.99 -48.74 -6.74
CA GLU A 645 -18.26 -47.73 -7.78
C GLU A 645 -17.98 -46.31 -7.25
N SER A 646 -18.53 -45.96 -6.08
CA SER A 646 -18.29 -44.66 -5.46
C SER A 646 -16.81 -44.39 -5.18
N ARG A 647 -16.07 -45.36 -4.64
CA ARG A 647 -14.63 -45.19 -4.37
C ARG A 647 -13.83 -44.98 -5.65
N GLU A 648 -14.13 -45.73 -6.70
CA GLU A 648 -13.48 -45.57 -8.00
C GLU A 648 -13.82 -44.24 -8.66
N TYR A 649 -15.08 -43.83 -8.59
CA TYR A 649 -15.56 -42.57 -9.15
C TYR A 649 -14.86 -41.37 -8.52
N TYR A 650 -14.81 -41.31 -7.18
CA TYR A 650 -14.11 -40.22 -6.47
C TYR A 650 -12.61 -40.20 -6.78
N LYS A 651 -11.98 -41.38 -6.85
CA LYS A 651 -10.56 -41.52 -7.23
C LYS A 651 -10.31 -41.02 -8.64
N LYS A 652 -11.19 -41.34 -9.60
CA LYS A 652 -11.09 -40.92 -11.01
C LYS A 652 -11.15 -39.40 -11.16
N HIS A 653 -11.99 -38.73 -10.38
CA HIS A 653 -12.13 -37.27 -10.39
C HIS A 653 -11.07 -36.56 -9.53
N GLY A 654 -10.22 -37.29 -8.81
CA GLY A 654 -9.21 -36.72 -7.93
C GLY A 654 -9.80 -36.00 -6.72
N TRP A 655 -11.03 -36.34 -6.31
CA TRP A 655 -11.65 -35.81 -5.11
C TRP A 655 -11.03 -36.42 -3.86
N THR A 656 -11.12 -35.71 -2.73
CA THR A 656 -10.26 -35.99 -1.56
C THR A 656 -10.65 -37.25 -0.80
N SER A 657 -11.95 -37.46 -0.55
CA SER A 657 -12.42 -38.62 0.22
C SER A 657 -13.90 -38.90 0.00
N VAL A 658 -14.29 -40.16 0.12
CA VAL A 658 -15.68 -40.60 0.21
C VAL A 658 -15.87 -41.48 1.44
N TYR A 659 -16.95 -41.24 2.20
CA TYR A 659 -17.43 -42.16 3.23
C TYR A 659 -18.63 -42.92 2.69
N ILE A 660 -18.62 -44.24 2.85
CA ILE A 660 -19.76 -45.07 2.44
C ILE A 660 -20.55 -45.44 3.69
N SER A 661 -21.80 -45.00 3.76
CA SER A 661 -22.71 -45.33 4.84
C SER A 661 -23.75 -46.35 4.40
N ARG A 662 -24.07 -47.28 5.30
CA ARG A 662 -25.21 -48.21 5.18
C ARG A 662 -26.45 -47.73 5.94
N HIS A 663 -26.33 -46.60 6.63
CA HIS A 663 -27.35 -45.99 7.48
C HIS A 663 -27.53 -44.53 7.05
N LYS A 664 -28.77 -44.11 6.80
CA LYS A 664 -29.09 -42.74 6.40
C LYS A 664 -28.79 -41.75 7.54
N ASP A 665 -29.08 -42.16 8.76
CA ASP A 665 -28.95 -41.32 9.97
C ASP A 665 -27.50 -41.30 10.52
N LEU A 666 -26.55 -41.89 9.78
CA LEU A 666 -25.15 -42.03 10.20
C LEU A 666 -24.99 -42.70 11.58
N GLU A 667 -25.94 -43.57 11.92
CA GLU A 667 -25.89 -44.45 13.10
C GLU A 667 -24.92 -45.61 12.84
N GLY A 668 -24.03 -45.89 13.80
CA GLY A 668 -23.11 -47.03 13.76
C GLY A 668 -21.63 -46.69 13.51
N ASP A 669 -20.83 -47.76 13.37
CA ASP A 669 -19.34 -47.76 13.35
C ASP A 669 -18.72 -47.73 11.95
#